data_AF-A0A8H4UKE4-F1
#
_entry.id   AF-A0A8H4UKE4-F1
#
_cell.length_a   1.000
_cell.length_b   1.000
_cell.length_c   1.000
_cell.angle_alpha   90.00
_cell.angle_beta   90.00
_cell.angle_gamma   90.00
#
_symmetry.space_group_name_H-M   'P 1'
#
loop_
_entity.id
_entity.type
_entity.pdbx_description
1 polymer ?
#
loop_
_entity_poly.entity_id
_entity_poly.type
_entity_poly.pdbx_seq_one_letter_code
_entity_poly.pdbx_strand_id
1 'polypeptide(L)'
;MLPSSLKTIYQQYKADTDSIAAWLATTANDNGYTENVSGSHNPAAKSARKKGKSRKNGKASQQPQSGKPASKTSYVIKIRDFEPMASYVANLASVSVPEHFAVALERVIWVRKSFSDRLTACGARPNSASKDRHSYFVGVLEKVRDCLKPLMSAGVFGTSKPAAQDSKDYLKNMFNVLDVYTPSEAFLNAPDVTVPKSTTEDKYTAEQDDSLEHAIFALFALLDDYETLSKEIESLWVRYGAGSLDLAAVSVATNTAFELARSMEDETKQLLDTHGGAANLAIAYFIGICNASGIDAQDTELSGDPYNMKAYHLAKRCLANGISLLGSYANSINDHIIVNNYNGSFGWYDEMVFPSGQTNRQRWTQDSTAFFEMIPDLHFLSSNMGRGAKIEDELIRGVGPLLDEDSDDPVPLWLSFAMQTTIEVLQRFGPNCGRGFDQMKQESFRMKKAMFDIPTSSTERDKVLSVATKWDKDPIWACRETMIRQGLLPGKNPPEFKFLHRNPIHCGLLIHNMRATFHLSGVRYAAVPGGLMCTTQLYHALRHEKLLPEPAVWDDLEAFWKMQGNSAFFVGNPPTTREGYFNNYCLSIGVSASNFAPAKRKGNGKGKGKVNVNTANRRNMKFNGWVSLTMHRRLVPVDERPPLSAELLEGILVEGRRHEMMDGKGHIQPGLKEREKNEKPGAVNLSPAGLINKLASEIQAEIPLIAFDYFTMHNTAWTLLKQLKEEFTRIHGAEFLQYIPQEDKLPYVVGYTFSTAAGRKGLQDKDLAEPIDTLLNAAAEVTSEFLIKGHGRVVDDRSKAKVEPEEVADLEFRDFDPWRMEKLKSEIRKMRSTREDMDEELEARVHDCLTQ
;
A
#
# COMPACT_ATOMS: atom_id res chain seq x y z
N MET A 1 13.08 5.79 -19.31
CA MET A 1 13.09 6.96 -18.41
C MET A 1 11.73 7.02 -17.74
N LEU A 2 11.69 7.50 -16.50
CA LEU A 2 10.46 7.81 -15.78
C LEU A 2 9.57 8.80 -16.56
N PRO A 3 8.24 8.57 -16.66
CA PRO A 3 7.27 9.61 -17.00
C PRO A 3 7.46 10.83 -16.09
N SER A 4 7.32 12.03 -16.63
CA SER A 4 7.54 13.29 -15.91
C SER A 4 6.66 13.44 -14.67
N SER A 5 5.42 12.95 -14.76
CA SER A 5 4.43 12.92 -13.69
C SER A 5 4.83 12.15 -12.45
N LEU A 6 5.62 11.07 -12.59
CA LEU A 6 5.98 10.16 -11.50
C LEU A 6 7.23 10.62 -10.76
N LYS A 7 7.96 11.58 -11.31
CA LYS A 7 9.20 12.07 -10.73
C LYS A 7 8.90 12.97 -9.54
N THR A 8 9.70 12.82 -8.49
CA THR A 8 9.82 13.85 -7.47
C THR A 8 10.28 15.17 -8.10
N ILE A 9 10.06 16.29 -7.42
CA ILE A 9 10.49 17.60 -7.90
C ILE A 9 11.99 17.57 -8.25
N TYR A 10 12.80 16.96 -7.38
CA TYR A 10 14.23 16.85 -7.56
C TYR A 10 14.62 15.92 -8.72
N GLN A 11 13.94 14.77 -8.88
CA GLN A 11 14.17 13.88 -10.03
C GLN A 11 13.81 14.56 -11.34
N GLN A 12 12.74 15.36 -11.37
CA GLN A 12 12.32 16.07 -12.57
C GLN A 12 13.35 17.14 -12.96
N TYR A 13 13.85 17.90 -11.99
CA TYR A 13 14.97 18.83 -12.19
C TYR A 13 16.21 18.14 -12.77
N LYS A 14 16.62 16.99 -12.20
CA LYS A 14 17.77 16.22 -12.70
C LYS A 14 17.53 15.71 -14.11
N ALA A 15 16.37 15.13 -14.37
CA ALA A 15 16.02 14.59 -15.68
C ALA A 15 16.00 15.67 -16.76
N ASP A 16 15.55 16.89 -16.45
CA ASP A 16 15.60 18.01 -17.39
C ASP A 16 17.02 18.46 -17.67
N THR A 17 17.84 18.59 -16.63
CA THR A 17 19.25 18.97 -16.77
C THR A 17 20.00 17.94 -17.62
N ASP A 18 19.77 16.65 -17.40
CA ASP A 18 20.31 15.56 -18.22
C ASP A 18 19.76 15.57 -19.65
N SER A 19 18.47 15.88 -19.84
CA SER A 19 17.86 15.99 -21.16
C SER A 19 18.46 17.14 -21.97
N ILE A 20 18.75 18.27 -21.32
CA ILE A 20 19.42 19.41 -21.95
C ILE A 20 20.84 19.01 -22.36
N ALA A 21 21.61 18.38 -21.45
CA ALA A 21 22.96 17.91 -21.73
C ALA A 21 22.98 16.91 -22.90
N ALA A 22 22.08 15.93 -22.87
CA ALA A 22 22.01 14.88 -23.87
C ALA A 22 21.62 15.41 -25.25
N TRP A 23 20.64 16.31 -25.32
CA TRP A 23 20.26 16.91 -26.59
C TRP A 23 21.38 17.77 -27.18
N LEU A 24 22.02 18.62 -26.37
CA LEU A 24 23.13 19.46 -26.81
C LEU A 24 24.31 18.61 -27.32
N ALA A 25 24.73 17.61 -26.54
CA ALA A 25 25.87 16.76 -26.90
C ALA A 25 25.58 15.91 -28.14
N THR A 26 24.41 15.25 -28.20
CA THR A 26 24.04 14.41 -29.34
C THR A 26 23.93 15.26 -30.61
N THR A 27 23.23 16.40 -30.53
CA THR A 27 23.01 17.26 -31.70
C THR A 27 24.31 17.92 -32.17
N ALA A 28 25.17 18.37 -31.26
CA ALA A 28 26.46 18.94 -31.63
C ALA A 28 27.39 17.88 -32.27
N ASN A 29 27.50 16.69 -31.66
CA ASN A 29 28.35 15.61 -32.15
C ASN A 29 27.89 15.07 -33.50
N ASP A 30 26.58 14.84 -33.68
CA ASP A 30 26.00 14.34 -34.93
C ASP A 30 26.22 15.32 -36.10
N ASN A 31 26.46 16.60 -35.81
CA ASN A 31 26.74 17.63 -36.80
C ASN A 31 28.23 17.96 -36.96
N GLY A 32 29.14 17.23 -36.28
CA GLY A 32 30.59 17.35 -36.47
C GLY A 32 31.31 18.28 -35.50
N TYR A 33 30.72 18.56 -34.33
CA TYR A 33 31.41 19.26 -33.25
C TYR A 33 32.49 18.35 -32.63
N THR A 34 33.76 18.76 -32.69
CA THR A 34 34.91 17.96 -32.25
C THR A 34 35.76 18.62 -31.15
N GLU A 35 35.29 19.68 -30.50
CA GLU A 35 36.02 20.23 -29.35
C GLU A 35 36.01 19.23 -28.21
N ASN A 36 37.20 19.01 -27.60
CA ASN A 36 37.46 18.03 -26.54
C ASN A 36 36.38 18.03 -25.47
N VAL A 37 35.36 17.16 -25.64
CA VAL A 37 34.45 16.79 -24.56
C VAL A 37 35.35 16.32 -23.45
N SER A 38 35.51 17.13 -22.41
CA SER A 38 36.30 16.79 -21.22
C SER A 38 35.53 15.78 -20.37
N GLY A 39 34.94 14.78 -21.01
CA GLY A 39 34.17 13.71 -20.39
C GLY A 39 35.12 12.72 -19.77
N SER A 40 35.01 12.54 -18.46
CA SER A 40 35.66 11.41 -17.79
C SER A 40 35.12 10.11 -18.39
N HIS A 41 36.01 9.28 -18.95
CA HIS A 41 35.69 7.89 -19.28
C HIS A 41 35.54 7.11 -17.97
N ASN A 42 34.30 6.92 -17.50
CA ASN A 42 34.03 5.96 -16.45
C ASN A 42 33.66 4.62 -17.10
N PRO A 43 34.50 3.57 -17.02
CA PRO A 43 34.05 2.23 -17.38
C PRO A 43 32.88 1.87 -16.45
N ALA A 44 31.82 1.29 -17.01
CA ALA A 44 30.60 0.94 -16.29
C ALA A 44 30.91 0.40 -14.88
N ALA A 45 30.56 1.18 -13.85
CA ALA A 45 30.73 0.76 -12.47
C ALA A 45 29.96 -0.55 -12.28
N LYS A 46 30.68 -1.62 -11.97
CA LYS A 46 30.08 -2.88 -11.54
C LYS A 46 29.18 -2.54 -10.35
N SER A 47 27.89 -2.78 -10.51
CA SER A 47 26.90 -2.76 -9.44
C SER A 47 27.52 -3.34 -8.17
N ALA A 48 27.48 -2.57 -7.08
CA ALA A 48 27.93 -2.99 -5.77
C ALA A 48 27.35 -4.38 -5.46
N ARG A 49 28.26 -5.33 -5.25
CA ARG A 49 27.98 -6.71 -4.89
C ARG A 49 27.33 -6.72 -3.50
N LYS A 50 26.01 -6.81 -3.43
CA LYS A 50 25.33 -7.27 -2.20
C LYS A 50 25.83 -8.68 -1.89
N LYS A 51 26.53 -8.81 -0.76
CA LYS A 51 27.07 -10.06 -0.22
C LYS A 51 25.94 -10.71 0.61
N GLY A 52 25.38 -11.80 0.13
CA GLY A 52 24.38 -12.58 0.87
C GLY A 52 24.09 -13.92 0.18
N LYS A 53 24.48 -15.01 0.84
CA LYS A 53 24.35 -16.40 0.37
C LYS A 53 22.89 -16.77 0.12
N SER A 54 22.57 -17.25 -1.08
CA SER A 54 21.70 -18.42 -1.30
C SER A 54 21.56 -18.72 -2.79
N ARG A 55 22.12 -19.86 -3.23
CA ARG A 55 21.47 -20.80 -4.17
C ARG A 55 22.42 -21.95 -4.49
N LYS A 56 22.08 -23.13 -3.98
CA LYS A 56 22.44 -24.41 -4.59
C LYS A 56 21.15 -24.96 -5.19
N ASN A 57 21.09 -25.04 -6.53
CA ASN A 57 20.39 -26.02 -7.37
C ASN A 57 19.84 -25.39 -8.65
N GLY A 58 20.13 -26.04 -9.78
CA GLY A 58 19.48 -25.80 -11.07
C GLY A 58 20.43 -25.91 -12.26
N LYS A 59 20.63 -27.14 -12.75
CA LYS A 59 21.43 -27.49 -13.93
C LYS A 59 20.81 -26.98 -15.24
N ALA A 60 21.68 -26.39 -16.06
CA ALA A 60 21.86 -26.55 -17.52
C ALA A 60 20.63 -26.53 -18.46
N SER A 61 20.62 -25.54 -19.35
CA SER A 61 20.28 -25.71 -20.77
C SER A 61 21.11 -24.71 -21.58
N GLN A 62 22.12 -25.20 -22.30
CA GLN A 62 22.91 -24.42 -23.25
C GLN A 62 22.18 -24.33 -24.59
N GLN A 63 22.07 -23.14 -25.16
CA GLN A 63 21.98 -22.94 -26.61
C GLN A 63 22.86 -21.75 -27.02
N PRO A 64 23.54 -21.82 -28.17
CA PRO A 64 24.57 -20.86 -28.56
C PRO A 64 23.95 -19.70 -29.34
N GLN A 65 24.26 -18.46 -28.96
CA GLN A 65 24.11 -17.31 -29.85
C GLN A 65 25.38 -16.46 -29.86
N SER A 66 26.02 -16.50 -31.02
CA SER A 66 27.00 -15.56 -31.52
C SER A 66 26.38 -14.18 -31.74
N GLY A 67 26.96 -13.16 -31.11
CA GLY A 67 26.66 -11.74 -31.33
C GLY A 67 27.23 -10.93 -30.18
N LYS A 68 28.38 -10.27 -30.37
CA LYS A 68 28.93 -9.33 -29.38
C LYS A 68 27.89 -8.21 -29.15
N PRO A 69 27.45 -7.93 -27.91
CA PRO A 69 26.67 -6.73 -27.65
C PRO A 69 27.58 -5.51 -27.79
N ALA A 70 27.12 -4.49 -28.53
CA ALA A 70 27.76 -3.18 -28.57
C ALA A 70 27.85 -2.62 -27.14
N SER A 71 29.02 -2.14 -26.74
CA SER A 71 29.24 -1.55 -25.42
C SER A 71 28.61 -0.16 -25.38
N LYS A 72 27.60 0.04 -24.53
CA LYS A 72 27.02 1.37 -24.24
C LYS A 72 28.04 2.19 -23.45
N THR A 73 28.45 3.34 -23.98
CA THR A 73 29.38 4.26 -23.29
C THR A 73 28.59 5.40 -22.65
N SER A 74 28.91 5.74 -21.40
CA SER A 74 28.25 6.85 -20.68
C SER A 74 29.24 8.01 -20.55
N TYR A 75 28.80 9.22 -20.91
CA TYR A 75 29.60 10.44 -20.91
C TYR A 75 28.98 11.49 -19.98
N VAL A 76 29.82 12.15 -19.17
CA VAL A 76 29.41 13.28 -18.34
C VAL A 76 29.79 14.58 -19.03
N ILE A 77 28.81 15.46 -19.26
CA ILE A 77 28.99 16.76 -19.88
C ILE A 77 29.08 17.84 -18.81
N LYS A 78 30.16 18.63 -18.83
CA LYS A 78 30.33 19.74 -17.89
C LYS A 78 29.42 20.89 -18.25
N ILE A 79 28.89 21.59 -17.25
CA ILE A 79 27.99 22.73 -17.47
C ILE A 79 28.65 23.79 -18.35
N ARG A 80 29.95 24.05 -18.16
CA ARG A 80 30.72 25.01 -18.96
C ARG A 80 30.72 24.71 -20.47
N ASP A 81 30.50 23.46 -20.85
CA ASP A 81 30.55 23.01 -22.25
C ASP A 81 29.18 23.18 -22.93
N PHE A 82 28.10 23.50 -22.20
CA PHE A 82 26.75 23.67 -22.76
C PHE A 82 26.66 24.89 -23.69
N GLU A 83 27.21 26.04 -23.29
CA GLU A 83 27.19 27.29 -24.08
C GLU A 83 27.94 27.13 -25.42
N PRO A 84 29.17 26.57 -25.47
CA PRO A 84 29.85 26.26 -26.73
C PRO A 84 29.04 25.35 -27.66
N MET A 85 28.45 24.27 -27.13
CA MET A 85 27.61 23.36 -27.93
C MET A 85 26.37 24.06 -28.47
N ALA A 86 25.67 24.84 -27.64
CA ALA A 86 24.48 25.58 -28.06
C ALA A 86 24.81 26.62 -29.14
N SER A 87 25.94 27.32 -29.01
CA SER A 87 26.42 28.30 -29.98
C SER A 87 26.77 27.64 -31.32
N TYR A 88 27.38 26.45 -31.30
CA TYR A 88 27.63 25.68 -32.51
C TYR A 88 26.32 25.27 -33.18
N VAL A 89 25.38 24.70 -32.43
CA VAL A 89 24.07 24.26 -32.93
C VAL A 89 23.26 25.42 -33.50
N ALA A 90 23.32 26.61 -32.87
CA ALA A 90 22.62 27.81 -33.35
C ALA A 90 23.03 28.25 -34.76
N ASN A 91 24.25 27.91 -35.21
CA ASN A 91 24.76 28.26 -36.53
C ASN A 91 24.45 27.20 -37.61
N LEU A 92 23.77 26.10 -37.25
CA LEU A 92 23.38 25.05 -38.18
C LEU A 92 22.04 25.40 -38.85
N ALA A 93 22.02 25.48 -40.17
CA ALA A 93 20.82 25.84 -40.94
C ALA A 93 19.71 24.75 -40.94
N SER A 94 20.01 23.53 -40.51
CA SER A 94 19.16 22.34 -40.65
C SER A 94 18.61 21.78 -39.33
N VAL A 95 18.83 22.45 -38.20
CA VAL A 95 18.42 21.95 -36.87
C VAL A 95 17.22 22.73 -36.34
N SER A 96 16.16 22.01 -35.95
CA SER A 96 15.01 22.57 -35.23
C SER A 96 15.08 22.15 -33.77
N VAL A 97 14.83 23.08 -32.85
CA VAL A 97 14.80 22.78 -31.41
C VAL A 97 13.50 22.04 -31.07
N PRO A 98 13.54 20.85 -30.43
CA PRO A 98 12.34 20.17 -29.99
C PRO A 98 11.62 20.90 -28.85
N GLU A 99 10.29 20.83 -28.82
CA GLU A 99 9.46 21.46 -27.78
C GLU A 99 9.81 20.98 -26.36
N HIS A 100 10.03 19.67 -26.19
CA HIS A 100 10.42 19.10 -24.89
C HIS A 100 11.75 19.68 -24.35
N PHE A 101 12.70 19.99 -25.23
CA PHE A 101 13.97 20.61 -24.84
C PHE A 101 13.75 22.05 -24.37
N ALA A 102 12.96 22.83 -25.11
CA ALA A 102 12.65 24.22 -24.75
C ALA A 102 11.93 24.31 -23.39
N VAL A 103 10.97 23.41 -23.14
CA VAL A 103 10.26 23.33 -21.86
C VAL A 103 11.19 22.92 -20.73
N ALA A 104 12.03 21.90 -20.92
CA ALA A 104 13.01 21.47 -19.92
C ALA A 104 13.99 22.61 -19.57
N LEU A 105 14.47 23.34 -20.58
CA LEU A 105 15.38 24.47 -20.41
C LEU A 105 14.76 25.61 -19.60
N GLU A 106 13.55 26.05 -19.96
CA GLU A 106 12.84 27.10 -19.21
C GLU A 106 12.53 26.69 -17.79
N ARG A 107 12.09 25.44 -17.59
CA ARG A 107 11.79 24.92 -16.26
C ARG A 107 13.04 24.94 -15.38
N VAL A 108 14.17 24.41 -15.84
CA VAL A 108 15.42 24.42 -15.04
C VAL A 108 15.88 25.85 -14.73
N ILE A 109 15.80 26.78 -15.69
CA ILE A 109 16.16 28.20 -15.48
C ILE A 109 15.28 28.82 -14.40
N TRP A 110 13.95 28.73 -14.57
CA TRP A 110 13.00 29.37 -13.67
C TRP A 110 13.15 28.87 -12.23
N VAL A 111 13.38 27.57 -12.07
CA VAL A 111 13.47 26.89 -10.77
C VAL A 111 14.72 27.33 -10.02
N ARG A 112 15.87 27.38 -10.71
CA ARG A 112 17.12 27.81 -10.10
C ARG A 112 17.08 29.30 -9.77
N LYS A 113 16.55 30.16 -10.65
CA LYS A 113 16.37 31.59 -10.36
C LYS A 113 15.52 31.82 -9.13
N SER A 114 14.36 31.17 -9.09
CA SER A 114 13.39 31.45 -8.05
C SER A 114 13.78 30.84 -6.70
N PHE A 115 14.68 29.85 -6.68
CA PHE A 115 15.40 29.38 -5.50
C PHE A 115 16.42 30.42 -4.99
N SER A 116 17.17 31.06 -5.88
CA SER A 116 18.16 32.10 -5.54
C SER A 116 17.53 33.36 -4.96
N ASP A 117 16.44 33.83 -5.59
CA ASP A 117 15.68 34.99 -5.12
C ASP A 117 15.13 34.73 -3.71
N ARG A 118 14.74 33.49 -3.43
CA ARG A 118 14.28 33.04 -2.11
C ARG A 118 15.38 32.92 -1.09
N LEU A 119 16.52 32.32 -1.43
CA LEU A 119 17.70 32.29 -0.55
C LEU A 119 18.09 33.71 -0.12
N THR A 120 18.06 34.64 -1.07
CA THR A 120 18.35 36.06 -0.84
C THR A 120 17.26 36.74 0.01
N ALA A 121 15.98 36.47 -0.25
CA ALA A 121 14.86 36.96 0.56
C ALA A 121 14.84 36.37 1.98
N CYS A 122 15.32 35.14 2.13
CA CYS A 122 15.54 34.45 3.39
C CYS A 122 16.84 34.89 4.09
N GLY A 123 17.40 36.06 3.76
CA GLY A 123 18.54 36.66 4.47
C GLY A 123 19.84 35.84 4.43
N ALA A 124 19.85 34.70 3.73
CA ALA A 124 21.06 33.94 3.52
C ALA A 124 21.96 34.79 2.63
N ARG A 125 23.14 35.14 3.16
CA ARG A 125 24.23 35.68 2.35
C ARG A 125 25.00 34.46 1.84
N PRO A 126 24.70 33.91 0.65
CA PRO A 126 25.59 32.93 0.06
C PRO A 126 26.99 33.55 0.03
N ASN A 127 28.00 32.78 0.46
CA ASN A 127 29.37 33.24 0.32
C ASN A 127 29.64 33.56 -1.17
N SER A 128 30.58 34.48 -1.45
CA SER A 128 30.85 34.95 -2.82
C SER A 128 30.96 33.78 -3.79
N ALA A 129 31.70 32.73 -3.40
CA ALA A 129 31.93 31.55 -4.22
C ALA A 129 30.65 30.76 -4.58
N SER A 130 29.67 30.64 -3.68
CA SER A 130 28.39 29.96 -3.98
C SER A 130 27.54 30.82 -4.89
N LYS A 131 27.44 32.13 -4.61
CA LYS A 131 26.73 33.08 -5.46
C LYS A 131 27.28 33.11 -6.88
N ASP A 132 28.61 33.05 -7.02
CA ASP A 132 29.31 33.01 -8.30
C ASP A 132 29.00 31.71 -9.06
N ARG A 133 28.96 30.55 -8.39
CA ARG A 133 28.59 29.26 -9.01
C ARG A 133 27.13 29.19 -9.43
N HIS A 134 26.21 29.68 -8.61
CA HIS A 134 24.81 29.75 -8.95
C HIS A 134 24.57 30.63 -10.17
N SER A 135 25.08 31.86 -10.10
CA SER A 135 24.97 32.85 -11.18
C SER A 135 25.62 32.33 -12.45
N TYR A 136 26.71 31.57 -12.32
CA TYR A 136 27.35 30.86 -13.42
C TYR A 136 26.45 29.78 -14.04
N PHE A 137 25.89 28.87 -13.24
CA PHE A 137 25.01 27.80 -13.74
C PHE A 137 23.78 28.36 -14.47
N VAL A 138 23.06 29.28 -13.81
CA VAL A 138 21.87 29.92 -14.40
C VAL A 138 22.28 30.72 -15.63
N GLY A 139 23.37 31.50 -15.55
CA GLY A 139 23.88 32.30 -16.65
C GLY A 139 24.22 31.46 -17.89
N VAL A 140 24.81 30.28 -17.71
CA VAL A 140 25.08 29.36 -18.82
C VAL A 140 23.77 28.91 -19.48
N LEU A 141 22.77 28.48 -18.70
CA LEU A 141 21.48 28.02 -19.26
C LEU A 141 20.70 29.15 -19.95
N GLU A 142 20.75 30.38 -19.41
CA GLU A 142 20.14 31.54 -20.08
C GLU A 142 20.82 31.85 -21.41
N LYS A 143 22.15 31.75 -21.48
CA LYS A 143 22.87 31.90 -22.75
C LYS A 143 22.53 30.78 -23.74
N VAL A 144 22.40 29.53 -23.28
CA VAL A 144 21.94 28.41 -24.12
C VAL A 144 20.56 28.73 -24.71
N ARG A 145 19.62 29.22 -23.89
CA ARG A 145 18.30 29.66 -24.36
C ARG A 145 18.44 30.76 -25.41
N ASP A 146 19.21 31.79 -25.12
CA ASP A 146 19.32 32.97 -25.97
C ASP A 146 19.98 32.63 -27.32
N CYS A 147 20.98 31.73 -27.34
CA CYS A 147 21.60 31.23 -28.56
C CYS A 147 20.63 30.43 -29.43
N LEU A 148 19.78 29.60 -28.82
CA LEU A 148 18.88 28.69 -29.54
C LEU A 148 17.51 29.29 -29.84
N LYS A 149 17.19 30.45 -29.26
CA LYS A 149 15.94 31.19 -29.46
C LYS A 149 15.55 31.40 -30.94
N PRO A 150 16.48 31.70 -31.87
CA PRO A 150 16.15 31.83 -33.29
C PRO A 150 15.69 30.52 -33.96
N LEU A 151 16.03 29.36 -33.38
CA LEU A 151 15.71 28.03 -33.90
C LEU A 151 14.46 27.40 -33.25
N MET A 152 13.79 28.13 -32.36
CA MET A 152 12.57 27.70 -31.67
C MET A 152 11.33 28.25 -32.39
N SER A 153 10.24 27.48 -32.44
CA SER A 153 9.01 27.93 -33.08
C SER A 153 8.39 29.14 -32.36
N ALA A 154 7.87 30.10 -33.13
CA ALA A 154 7.20 31.27 -32.59
C ALA A 154 5.95 30.84 -31.80
N GLY A 155 5.96 31.08 -30.48
CA GLY A 155 4.84 30.75 -29.57
C GLY A 155 5.18 29.78 -28.44
N VAL A 156 6.33 29.10 -28.47
CA VAL A 156 6.75 28.15 -27.40
C VAL A 156 6.91 28.82 -26.03
N PHE A 157 7.19 30.14 -26.00
CA PHE A 157 7.36 30.93 -24.78
C PHE A 157 6.10 31.70 -24.34
N GLY A 158 4.94 31.41 -24.92
CA GLY A 158 3.68 32.04 -24.56
C GLY A 158 3.09 31.49 -23.27
N THR A 159 3.77 31.59 -22.13
CA THR A 159 3.14 31.35 -20.82
C THR A 159 2.61 32.66 -20.27
N SER A 160 1.30 32.67 -19.99
CA SER A 160 0.65 33.68 -19.16
C SER A 160 1.44 33.81 -17.86
N LYS A 161 2.03 34.99 -17.62
CA LYS A 161 2.55 35.36 -16.30
C LYS A 161 1.42 35.14 -15.28
N PRO A 162 1.59 34.29 -14.25
CA PRO A 162 0.70 34.33 -13.11
C PRO A 162 0.74 35.75 -12.56
N ALA A 163 -0.42 36.34 -12.30
CA ALA A 163 -0.51 37.67 -11.73
C ALA A 163 0.30 37.71 -10.42
N ALA A 164 1.30 38.59 -10.35
CA ALA A 164 1.98 38.89 -9.11
C ALA A 164 0.93 39.44 -8.13
N GLN A 165 0.46 38.61 -7.21
CA GLN A 165 -0.31 39.09 -6.06
C GLN A 165 0.69 39.64 -5.05
N ASP A 166 0.63 40.96 -4.83
CA ASP A 166 1.22 41.62 -3.67
C ASP A 166 0.51 41.11 -2.40
N SER A 167 0.94 39.94 -1.93
CA SER A 167 0.55 39.38 -0.65
C SER A 167 1.72 39.55 0.32
N LYS A 168 1.51 40.28 1.41
CA LYS A 168 2.44 40.39 2.55
C LYS A 168 2.59 39.08 3.35
N ASP A 169 1.99 37.99 2.88
CA ASP A 169 2.02 36.69 3.53
C ASP A 169 3.29 35.92 3.11
N TYR A 170 4.40 36.21 3.79
CA TYR A 170 5.71 35.59 3.56
C TYR A 170 5.66 34.05 3.59
N LEU A 171 4.71 33.47 4.34
CA LEU A 171 4.49 32.03 4.44
C LEU A 171 3.90 31.42 3.15
N LYS A 172 2.99 32.11 2.45
CA LYS A 172 2.50 31.63 1.13
C LYS A 172 3.60 31.69 0.08
N ASN A 173 4.42 32.73 0.11
CA ASN A 173 5.49 32.92 -0.87
C ASN A 173 6.65 31.94 -0.72
N MET A 174 6.86 31.33 0.46
CA MET A 174 8.01 30.46 0.75
C MET A 174 8.05 29.17 -0.09
N PHE A 175 6.91 28.64 -0.58
CA PHE A 175 6.85 27.42 -1.40
C PHE A 175 6.14 27.57 -2.75
N ASN A 176 5.56 28.74 -3.05
CA ASN A 176 4.93 29.05 -4.35
C ASN A 176 5.85 28.95 -5.59
N VAL A 177 7.15 28.65 -5.44
CA VAL A 177 8.07 28.37 -6.56
C VAL A 177 7.91 26.99 -7.14
N LEU A 178 6.93 26.20 -6.74
CA LEU A 178 6.73 24.89 -7.34
C LEU A 178 5.42 24.76 -8.12
N ASP A 179 4.65 25.86 -8.24
CA ASP A 179 3.52 26.00 -9.18
C ASP A 179 3.92 25.85 -10.67
N VAL A 180 5.22 25.75 -10.99
CA VAL A 180 5.74 25.45 -12.34
C VAL A 180 6.10 23.96 -12.52
N TYR A 181 6.30 23.21 -11.43
CA TYR A 181 6.47 21.76 -11.48
C TYR A 181 5.22 20.98 -11.10
N THR A 182 4.17 21.64 -10.59
CA THR A 182 2.79 21.14 -10.72
C THR A 182 2.36 21.48 -12.14
N PRO A 183 2.53 20.56 -13.10
CA PRO A 183 2.12 20.88 -14.44
C PRO A 183 0.59 20.88 -14.39
N SER A 184 -0.07 21.78 -15.13
CA SER A 184 -1.53 21.67 -15.27
C SER A 184 -1.89 20.23 -15.62
N GLU A 185 -3.02 19.69 -15.13
CA GLU A 185 -3.46 18.34 -15.50
C GLU A 185 -3.48 18.14 -17.02
N ALA A 186 -3.73 19.20 -17.79
CA ALA A 186 -3.64 19.21 -19.25
C ALA A 186 -2.23 18.95 -19.80
N PHE A 187 -1.18 19.40 -19.11
CA PHE A 187 0.22 19.17 -19.47
C PHE A 187 0.72 17.79 -19.03
N LEU A 188 0.33 17.30 -17.85
CA LEU A 188 0.62 15.93 -17.41
C LEU A 188 -0.02 14.86 -18.30
N ASN A 189 -1.16 15.19 -18.91
CA ASN A 189 -1.90 14.33 -19.83
C ASN A 189 -1.48 14.47 -21.30
N ALA A 190 -0.50 15.34 -21.61
CA ALA A 190 0.02 15.44 -22.96
C ALA A 190 0.83 14.17 -23.31
N PRO A 191 0.66 13.58 -24.50
CA PRO A 191 1.45 12.41 -24.90
C PRO A 191 2.93 12.79 -24.98
N ASP A 192 3.80 11.99 -24.35
CA ASP A 192 5.25 12.13 -24.49
C ASP A 192 5.62 12.15 -25.97
N VAL A 193 6.24 13.25 -26.41
CA VAL A 193 6.75 13.37 -27.78
C VAL A 193 7.84 12.32 -27.95
N THR A 194 7.58 11.33 -28.80
CA THR A 194 8.53 10.26 -29.10
C THR A 194 9.84 10.85 -29.58
N VAL A 195 10.90 10.65 -28.79
CA VAL A 195 12.27 11.03 -29.15
C VAL A 195 12.65 10.30 -30.45
N PRO A 196 13.14 10.98 -31.49
CA PRO A 196 13.73 10.30 -32.63
C PRO A 196 14.94 9.50 -32.15
N LYS A 197 14.98 8.20 -32.47
CA LYS A 197 16.15 7.35 -32.17
C LYS A 197 17.38 7.93 -32.86
N SER A 198 18.33 8.44 -32.08
CA SER A 198 19.68 8.76 -32.55
C SER A 198 20.41 7.48 -32.99
N THR A 199 21.30 7.65 -33.97
CA THR A 199 22.17 6.63 -34.57
C THR A 199 23.32 6.17 -33.66
N THR A 200 23.49 6.75 -32.48
CA THR A 200 24.51 6.38 -31.48
C THR A 200 23.84 6.09 -30.12
N GLU A 201 24.03 4.89 -29.55
CA GLU A 201 23.50 4.51 -28.22
C GLU A 201 24.35 5.07 -27.05
N ASP A 202 24.97 6.24 -27.21
CA ASP A 202 25.79 6.88 -26.17
C ASP A 202 24.91 7.61 -25.16
N LYS A 203 25.16 7.41 -23.86
CA LYS A 203 24.38 8.03 -22.78
C LYS A 203 25.10 9.26 -22.24
N TYR A 204 24.56 10.45 -22.49
CA TYR A 204 25.06 11.71 -21.95
C TYR A 204 24.28 12.11 -20.69
N THR A 205 24.98 12.55 -19.64
CA THR A 205 24.40 13.12 -18.41
C THR A 205 25.12 14.40 -18.05
N ALA A 206 24.45 15.33 -17.37
CA ALA A 206 25.09 16.53 -16.88
C ALA A 206 26.04 16.23 -15.70
N GLU A 207 27.04 17.09 -15.51
CA GLU A 207 27.88 17.12 -14.32
C GLU A 207 27.01 17.29 -13.07
N GLN A 208 27.24 16.43 -12.05
CA GLN A 208 26.55 16.53 -10.78
C GLN A 208 27.19 17.61 -9.91
N ASP A 209 26.35 18.46 -9.32
CA ASP A 209 26.76 19.55 -8.43
C ASP A 209 26.62 19.10 -6.98
N ASP A 210 27.70 18.66 -6.33
CA ASP A 210 27.66 18.22 -4.93
C ASP A 210 27.82 19.39 -3.93
N SER A 211 27.53 20.63 -4.34
CA SER A 211 27.66 21.80 -3.46
C SER A 211 26.61 21.85 -2.36
N LEU A 212 26.93 22.56 -1.27
CA LEU A 212 25.98 22.83 -0.18
C LEU A 212 24.70 23.50 -0.70
N GLU A 213 24.82 24.39 -1.68
CA GLU A 213 23.66 25.06 -2.28
C GLU A 213 22.77 24.09 -3.06
N HIS A 214 23.36 23.13 -3.79
CA HIS A 214 22.57 22.07 -4.44
C HIS A 214 21.93 21.12 -3.42
N ALA A 215 22.60 20.82 -2.31
CA ALA A 215 22.03 20.05 -1.22
C ALA A 215 20.83 20.77 -0.57
N ILE A 216 20.93 22.08 -0.32
CA ILE A 216 19.81 22.90 0.18
C ILE A 216 18.65 22.92 -0.84
N PHE A 217 18.95 22.98 -2.14
CA PHE A 217 17.93 22.88 -3.18
C PHE A 217 17.21 21.52 -3.17
N ALA A 218 17.95 20.42 -3.05
CA ALA A 218 17.38 19.08 -2.96
C ALA A 218 16.49 18.91 -1.72
N LEU A 219 16.93 19.44 -0.57
CA LEU A 219 16.12 19.47 0.64
C LEU A 219 14.83 20.28 0.46
N PHE A 220 14.90 21.44 -0.19
CA PHE A 220 13.72 22.28 -0.46
C PHE A 220 12.70 21.55 -1.34
N ALA A 221 13.17 20.89 -2.40
CA ALA A 221 12.33 20.05 -3.25
C ALA A 221 11.64 18.93 -2.44
N LEU A 222 12.40 18.26 -1.56
CA LEU A 222 11.87 17.21 -0.70
C LEU A 222 10.78 17.73 0.27
N LEU A 223 10.99 18.87 0.91
CA LEU A 223 10.01 19.49 1.80
C LEU A 223 8.71 19.89 1.08
N ASP A 224 8.79 20.30 -0.18
CA ASP A 224 7.61 20.63 -1.00
C ASP A 224 6.84 19.38 -1.46
N ASP A 225 7.57 18.31 -1.82
CA ASP A 225 6.96 17.00 -2.06
C ASP A 225 6.18 16.53 -0.81
N TYR A 226 6.75 16.70 0.39
CA TYR A 226 6.08 16.37 1.65
C TYR A 226 4.86 17.24 1.95
N GLU A 227 4.92 18.56 1.71
CA GLU A 227 3.78 19.46 1.85
C GLU A 227 2.63 19.06 0.90
N THR A 228 2.96 18.66 -0.33
CA THR A 228 1.99 18.18 -1.32
C THR A 228 1.33 16.88 -0.86
N LEU A 229 2.11 15.93 -0.32
CA LEU A 229 1.61 14.71 0.29
C LEU A 229 0.70 15.00 1.50
N SER A 230 1.11 15.92 2.39
CA SER A 230 0.34 16.32 3.58
C SER A 230 -1.04 16.84 3.20
N LYS A 231 -1.13 17.76 2.22
CA LYS A 231 -2.42 18.30 1.75
C LYS A 231 -3.34 17.22 1.18
N GLU A 232 -2.79 16.28 0.44
CA GLU A 232 -3.58 15.17 -0.10
C GLU A 232 -4.07 14.24 1.01
N ILE A 233 -3.22 13.90 1.98
CA ILE A 233 -3.61 13.14 3.16
C ILE A 233 -4.72 13.89 3.91
N GLU A 234 -4.57 15.19 4.12
CA GLU A 234 -5.59 16.02 4.76
C GLU A 234 -6.94 15.91 4.03
N SER A 235 -6.95 16.04 2.70
CA SER A 235 -8.13 15.87 1.85
C SER A 235 -8.79 14.50 2.04
N LEU A 236 -8.01 13.42 2.10
CA LEU A 236 -8.52 12.07 2.36
C LEU A 236 -9.18 11.96 3.74
N TRP A 237 -8.55 12.52 4.79
CA TRP A 237 -9.13 12.49 6.14
C TRP A 237 -10.35 13.40 6.30
N VAL A 238 -10.45 14.51 5.55
CA VAL A 238 -11.70 15.30 5.41
C VAL A 238 -12.82 14.41 4.88
N ARG A 239 -12.53 13.67 3.79
CA ARG A 239 -13.49 12.80 3.12
C ARG A 239 -13.94 11.63 3.99
N TYR A 240 -13.03 11.05 4.78
CA TYR A 240 -13.40 10.06 5.81
C TYR A 240 -14.24 10.68 6.93
N GLY A 241 -13.87 11.88 7.41
CA GLY A 241 -14.65 12.62 8.40
C GLY A 241 -16.09 12.84 7.96
N ALA A 242 -16.28 13.18 6.68
CA ALA A 242 -17.58 13.33 6.02
C ALA A 242 -18.30 12.01 5.67
N GLY A 243 -17.67 10.85 5.90
CA GLY A 243 -18.24 9.53 5.60
C GLY A 243 -18.20 9.11 4.13
N SER A 244 -17.47 9.84 3.28
CA SER A 244 -17.34 9.56 1.84
C SER A 244 -16.22 8.56 1.49
N LEU A 245 -15.28 8.33 2.41
CA LEU A 245 -14.25 7.30 2.33
C LEU A 245 -14.27 6.45 3.60
N ASP A 246 -13.93 5.17 3.46
CA ASP A 246 -13.75 4.21 4.55
C ASP A 246 -12.39 4.40 5.24
N LEU A 247 -12.33 4.07 6.53
CA LEU A 247 -11.14 4.21 7.35
C LEU A 247 -9.95 3.40 6.81
N ALA A 248 -10.18 2.17 6.33
CA ALA A 248 -9.12 1.34 5.77
C ALA A 248 -8.51 1.97 4.50
N ALA A 249 -9.34 2.58 3.65
CA ALA A 249 -8.88 3.21 2.41
C ALA A 249 -7.95 4.40 2.69
N VAL A 250 -8.36 5.31 3.59
CA VAL A 250 -7.53 6.49 3.94
C VAL A 250 -6.28 6.10 4.74
N SER A 251 -6.36 5.09 5.60
CA SER A 251 -5.22 4.59 6.37
C SER A 251 -4.17 3.92 5.49
N VAL A 252 -4.56 3.04 4.55
CA VAL A 252 -3.60 2.42 3.62
C VAL A 252 -2.95 3.47 2.74
N ALA A 253 -3.72 4.44 2.24
CA ALA A 253 -3.19 5.56 1.46
C ALA A 253 -2.18 6.41 2.27
N THR A 254 -2.51 6.74 3.51
CA THR A 254 -1.61 7.49 4.42
C THR A 254 -0.32 6.72 4.71
N ASN A 255 -0.40 5.43 5.04
CA ASN A 255 0.78 4.60 5.27
C ASN A 255 1.64 4.45 4.00
N THR A 256 1.00 4.39 2.84
CA THR A 256 1.70 4.38 1.54
C THR A 256 2.41 5.70 1.28
N ALA A 257 1.81 6.83 1.67
CA ALA A 257 2.44 8.14 1.58
C ALA A 257 3.71 8.22 2.44
N PHE A 258 3.72 7.62 3.63
CA PHE A 258 4.91 7.53 4.47
C PHE A 258 6.03 6.71 3.81
N GLU A 259 5.68 5.59 3.15
CA GLU A 259 6.67 4.77 2.43
C GLU A 259 7.23 5.49 1.18
N LEU A 260 6.38 6.25 0.48
CA LEU A 260 6.78 7.11 -0.63
C LEU A 260 7.72 8.21 -0.14
N ALA A 261 7.36 8.91 0.94
CA ALA A 261 8.19 9.96 1.53
C ALA A 261 9.59 9.44 1.90
N ARG A 262 9.67 8.26 2.52
CA ARG A 262 10.95 7.59 2.79
C ARG A 262 11.77 7.34 1.51
N SER A 263 11.11 6.87 0.46
CA SER A 263 11.79 6.62 -0.82
C SER A 263 12.29 7.92 -1.47
N MET A 264 11.54 9.03 -1.33
CA MET A 264 11.96 10.35 -1.80
C MET A 264 13.19 10.88 -1.03
N GLU A 265 13.26 10.66 0.27
CA GLU A 265 14.45 10.99 1.06
C GLU A 265 15.65 10.13 0.64
N ASP A 266 15.47 8.82 0.48
CA ASP A 266 16.52 7.90 0.05
C ASP A 266 17.14 8.31 -1.30
N GLU A 267 16.37 8.93 -2.20
CA GLU A 267 16.85 9.45 -3.49
C GLU A 267 17.81 10.64 -3.36
N THR A 268 17.66 11.45 -2.31
CA THR A 268 18.49 12.64 -2.04
C THR A 268 19.57 12.36 -1.01
N LYS A 269 19.47 11.24 -0.28
CA LYS A 269 20.32 10.87 0.86
C LYS A 269 21.81 11.03 0.61
N GLN A 270 22.33 10.51 -0.51
CA GLN A 270 23.77 10.60 -0.82
C GLN A 270 24.28 12.06 -0.86
N LEU A 271 23.49 12.97 -1.46
CA LEU A 271 23.85 14.38 -1.55
C LEU A 271 23.74 15.06 -0.18
N LEU A 272 22.65 14.79 0.55
CA LEU A 272 22.39 15.43 1.84
C LEU A 272 23.41 14.98 2.91
N ASP A 273 23.77 13.69 2.93
CA ASP A 273 24.74 13.12 3.87
C ASP A 273 26.14 13.73 3.71
N THR A 274 26.51 14.16 2.49
CA THR A 274 27.78 14.87 2.22
C THR A 274 27.86 16.22 2.97
N HIS A 275 26.72 16.79 3.36
CA HIS A 275 26.62 18.08 4.06
C HIS A 275 26.01 17.94 5.46
N GLY A 276 26.17 16.77 6.09
CA GLY A 276 25.74 16.54 7.48
C GLY A 276 24.33 15.93 7.61
N GLY A 277 23.69 15.54 6.51
CA GLY A 277 22.42 14.82 6.52
C GLY A 277 21.18 15.73 6.48
N ALA A 278 20.03 15.13 6.16
CA ALA A 278 18.77 15.85 5.92
C ALA A 278 18.30 16.67 7.12
N ALA A 279 18.30 16.10 8.33
CA ALA A 279 17.83 16.78 9.54
C ALA A 279 18.69 18.01 9.90
N ASN A 280 20.02 17.89 9.85
CA ASN A 280 20.91 19.01 10.16
C ASN A 280 20.75 20.16 9.16
N LEU A 281 20.62 19.84 7.87
CA LEU A 281 20.34 20.83 6.84
C LEU A 281 18.96 21.49 7.04
N ALA A 282 17.94 20.73 7.45
CA ALA A 282 16.61 21.26 7.74
C ALA A 282 16.62 22.23 8.94
N ILE A 283 17.35 21.92 10.02
CA ILE A 283 17.53 22.82 11.16
C ILE A 283 18.32 24.07 10.76
N ALA A 284 19.41 23.93 10.01
CA ALA A 284 20.18 25.08 9.52
C ALA A 284 19.33 26.00 8.64
N TYR A 285 18.51 25.41 7.77
CA TYR A 285 17.57 26.14 6.92
C TYR A 285 16.49 26.86 7.74
N PHE A 286 15.90 26.18 8.73
CA PHE A 286 14.95 26.77 9.68
C PHE A 286 15.54 28.02 10.36
N ILE A 287 16.74 27.91 10.92
CA ILE A 287 17.43 29.05 11.56
C ILE A 287 17.65 30.19 10.57
N GLY A 288 18.06 29.87 9.34
CA GLY A 288 18.23 30.85 8.27
C GLY A 288 16.95 31.66 7.99
N ILE A 289 15.81 30.98 7.82
CA ILE A 289 14.52 31.64 7.57
C ILE A 289 14.05 32.45 8.77
N CYS A 290 14.27 31.97 10.00
CA CYS A 290 13.96 32.72 11.21
C CYS A 290 14.68 34.07 11.22
N ASN A 291 16.00 34.06 10.98
CA ASN A 291 16.82 35.27 10.92
C ASN A 291 16.32 36.24 9.83
N ALA A 292 15.95 35.71 8.66
CA ALA A 292 15.36 36.49 7.58
C ALA A 292 14.06 37.20 7.96
N SER A 293 13.26 36.49 8.77
CA SER A 293 11.96 36.95 9.25
C SER A 293 12.10 37.88 10.45
N GLY A 294 13.32 38.23 10.86
CA GLY A 294 13.60 39.04 12.04
C GLY A 294 13.30 38.31 13.36
N ILE A 295 13.27 36.98 13.34
CA ILE A 295 13.05 36.13 14.51
C ILE A 295 14.39 35.47 14.86
N ASP A 296 14.93 35.75 16.05
CA ASP A 296 16.04 34.97 16.58
C ASP A 296 15.49 33.63 17.07
N ALA A 297 15.86 32.54 16.39
CA ALA A 297 15.43 31.19 16.73
C ALA A 297 15.93 30.73 18.11
N GLN A 298 17.00 31.33 18.63
CA GLN A 298 17.62 30.99 19.92
C GLN A 298 17.06 31.82 21.08
N ASP A 299 16.28 32.88 20.81
CA ASP A 299 15.59 33.68 21.82
C ASP A 299 14.36 32.94 22.36
N THR A 300 14.61 31.87 23.10
CA THR A 300 13.60 30.98 23.69
C THR A 300 12.85 31.66 24.84
N GLU A 301 11.53 31.47 24.94
CA GLU A 301 10.76 32.08 26.04
C GLU A 301 10.99 31.34 27.37
N LEU A 302 11.20 30.01 27.35
CA LEU A 302 11.48 29.19 28.52
C LEU A 302 12.77 28.37 28.36
N SER A 303 13.44 28.11 29.49
CA SER A 303 14.59 27.20 29.54
C SER A 303 14.16 25.78 29.16
N GLY A 304 14.77 25.23 28.10
CA GLY A 304 14.44 23.91 27.56
C GLY A 304 13.51 23.92 26.33
N ASP A 305 13.01 25.08 25.90
CA ASP A 305 12.33 25.18 24.59
C ASP A 305 13.35 24.85 23.47
N PRO A 306 12.94 24.13 22.40
CA PRO A 306 13.84 23.79 21.30
C PRO A 306 14.21 25.00 20.42
N TYR A 307 13.38 26.05 20.42
CA TYR A 307 13.54 27.28 19.66
C TYR A 307 12.54 28.35 20.15
N ASN A 308 12.67 29.59 19.67
CA ASN A 308 11.74 30.69 19.92
C ASN A 308 10.31 30.40 19.40
N MET A 309 9.31 30.35 20.28
CA MET A 309 7.93 29.98 19.91
C MET A 309 7.27 30.90 18.87
N LYS A 310 7.76 32.13 18.66
CA LYS A 310 7.33 32.95 17.51
C LYS A 310 7.58 32.27 16.17
N ALA A 311 8.60 31.40 16.10
CA ALA A 311 8.99 30.64 14.92
C ALA A 311 8.22 29.32 14.74
N TYR A 312 7.24 28.97 15.58
CA TYR A 312 6.54 27.66 15.53
C TYR A 312 6.04 27.27 14.13
N HIS A 313 5.43 28.20 13.38
CA HIS A 313 4.95 27.91 12.03
C HIS A 313 6.08 27.64 11.02
N LEU A 314 7.22 28.31 11.17
CA LEU A 314 8.42 28.05 10.37
C LEU A 314 9.03 26.70 10.75
N ALA A 315 9.09 26.41 12.06
CA ALA A 315 9.63 25.16 12.59
C ALA A 315 8.81 23.95 12.11
N LYS A 316 7.47 24.04 12.17
CA LYS A 316 6.56 23.03 11.64
C LYS A 316 6.80 22.76 10.16
N ARG A 317 6.98 23.82 9.36
CA ARG A 317 7.14 23.70 7.91
C ARG A 317 8.51 23.17 7.48
N CYS A 318 9.54 23.42 8.28
CA CYS A 318 10.87 22.83 8.10
C CYS A 318 11.02 21.47 8.81
N LEU A 319 9.93 20.92 9.37
CA LEU A 319 9.90 19.69 10.17
C LEU A 319 10.80 19.72 11.42
N ALA A 320 11.25 20.90 11.84
CA ALA A 320 12.06 21.09 13.04
C ALA A 320 11.32 20.61 14.29
N ASN A 321 9.98 20.71 14.34
CA ASN A 321 9.18 20.17 15.44
C ASN A 321 9.40 18.65 15.60
N GLY A 322 9.23 17.90 14.51
CA GLY A 322 9.40 16.46 14.50
C GLY A 322 10.85 16.06 14.82
N ILE A 323 11.83 16.76 14.23
CA ILE A 323 13.26 16.53 14.49
C ILE A 323 13.57 16.72 15.99
N SER A 324 13.12 17.83 16.58
CA SER A 324 13.36 18.12 18.00
C SER A 324 12.69 17.10 18.91
N LEU A 325 11.43 16.71 18.64
CA LEU A 325 10.69 15.75 19.47
C LEU A 325 11.28 14.34 19.39
N LEU A 326 11.55 13.85 18.18
CA LEU A 326 12.16 12.53 17.96
C LEU A 326 13.57 12.47 18.54
N GLY A 327 14.40 13.48 18.28
CA GLY A 327 15.76 13.57 18.82
C GLY A 327 15.76 13.66 20.35
N SER A 328 14.85 14.44 20.94
CA SER A 328 14.70 14.52 22.40
C SER A 328 14.30 13.17 22.99
N TYR A 329 13.43 12.41 22.33
CA TYR A 329 13.01 11.10 22.83
C TYR A 329 14.14 10.07 22.71
N ALA A 330 14.78 9.99 21.54
CA ALA A 330 15.92 9.08 21.29
C ALA A 330 17.05 9.30 22.31
N ASN A 331 17.42 10.56 22.58
CA ASN A 331 18.45 10.90 23.57
C ASN A 331 18.04 10.65 25.04
N SER A 332 16.75 10.45 25.31
CA SER A 332 16.22 10.28 26.67
C SER A 332 16.00 8.82 27.07
N ILE A 333 15.99 7.90 26.10
CA ILE A 333 15.82 6.47 26.37
C ILE A 333 17.14 5.93 26.91
N ASN A 334 17.03 5.17 28.00
CA ASN A 334 18.13 4.38 28.52
C ASN A 334 18.01 2.99 27.90
N ASP A 335 19.09 2.52 27.30
CA ASP A 335 19.26 1.38 26.36
C ASP A 335 18.53 0.06 26.70
N HIS A 336 18.01 -0.13 27.91
CA HIS A 336 17.42 -1.41 28.35
C HIS A 336 15.90 -1.41 28.57
N ILE A 337 15.19 -0.29 28.35
CA ILE A 337 13.75 -0.19 28.67
C ILE A 337 12.89 -0.02 27.40
N ILE A 338 12.52 -1.15 26.80
CA ILE A 338 11.59 -1.24 25.66
C ILE A 338 10.16 -0.82 26.06
N VAL A 339 9.78 -1.08 27.32
CA VAL A 339 8.45 -0.76 27.85
C VAL A 339 8.55 0.47 28.73
N ASN A 340 8.20 1.62 28.17
CA ASN A 340 8.21 2.89 28.89
C ASN A 340 6.79 3.48 28.99
N ASN A 341 6.58 4.37 29.95
CA ASN A 341 5.38 5.18 30.07
C ASN A 341 5.78 6.65 30.18
N TYR A 342 5.11 7.49 29.40
CA TYR A 342 5.28 8.92 29.52
C TYR A 342 4.77 9.39 30.90
N ASN A 343 5.63 10.12 31.62
CA ASN A 343 5.39 10.50 33.00
C ASN A 343 4.64 11.83 33.15
N GLY A 344 4.24 12.47 32.04
CA GLY A 344 3.56 13.76 32.05
C GLY A 344 4.50 14.97 32.20
N SER A 345 5.81 14.82 31.98
CA SER A 345 6.81 15.89 32.15
C SER A 345 6.49 17.18 31.37
N PHE A 346 5.75 17.09 30.27
CA PHE A 346 5.30 18.20 29.43
C PHE A 346 3.78 18.41 29.45
N GLY A 347 3.05 17.81 30.40
CA GLY A 347 1.58 17.79 30.45
C GLY A 347 0.96 16.62 29.69
N TRP A 348 -0.36 16.62 29.52
CA TRP A 348 -1.13 15.56 28.83
C TRP A 348 -1.86 16.12 27.63
N TYR A 349 -2.05 15.31 26.59
CA TYR A 349 -2.78 15.71 25.39
C TYR A 349 -4.28 15.86 25.71
N ASP A 350 -4.86 16.96 25.27
CA ASP A 350 -6.26 17.30 25.53
C ASP A 350 -7.07 17.31 24.23
N GLU A 351 -7.92 16.28 24.10
CA GLU A 351 -8.79 16.04 22.95
C GLU A 351 -9.83 17.16 22.74
N MET A 352 -10.09 17.99 23.76
CA MET A 352 -11.08 19.06 23.71
C MET A 352 -10.53 20.37 23.14
N VAL A 353 -9.21 20.49 22.97
CA VAL A 353 -8.58 21.72 22.49
C VAL A 353 -8.59 21.75 20.96
N PHE A 354 -9.43 22.61 20.39
CA PHE A 354 -9.50 22.79 18.95
C PHE A 354 -8.29 23.59 18.40
N PRO A 355 -7.83 23.32 17.16
CA PRO A 355 -6.69 24.05 16.56
C PRO A 355 -6.92 25.57 16.36
N SER A 356 -8.17 26.02 16.32
CA SER A 356 -8.51 27.43 16.11
C SER A 356 -8.31 28.26 17.38
N GLY A 357 -7.64 29.42 17.27
CA GLY A 357 -7.50 30.38 18.37
C GLY A 357 -6.35 30.08 19.36
N GLN A 358 -5.56 29.03 19.12
CA GLN A 358 -4.40 28.71 19.94
C GLN A 358 -3.20 29.61 19.67
N THR A 359 -2.48 30.00 20.72
CA THR A 359 -1.15 30.62 20.62
C THR A 359 -0.12 29.60 20.13
N ASN A 360 1.03 30.06 19.62
CA ASN A 360 2.10 29.16 19.16
C ASN A 360 2.59 28.22 20.27
N ARG A 361 2.70 28.72 21.51
CA ARG A 361 3.06 27.90 22.66
C ARG A 361 2.01 26.81 22.93
N GLN A 362 0.73 27.15 22.90
CA GLN A 362 -0.34 26.16 23.09
C GLN A 362 -0.30 25.08 22.02
N ARG A 363 -0.04 25.45 20.76
CA ARG A 363 0.13 24.50 19.65
C ARG A 363 1.33 23.58 19.87
N TRP A 364 2.49 24.14 20.21
CA TRP A 364 3.68 23.36 20.56
C TRP A 364 3.42 22.38 21.70
N THR A 365 2.74 22.81 22.77
CA THR A 365 2.38 21.94 23.89
C THR A 365 1.42 20.82 23.46
N GLN A 366 0.40 21.11 22.66
CA GLN A 366 -0.50 20.08 22.14
C GLN A 366 0.22 19.07 21.24
N ASP A 367 1.09 19.53 20.35
CA ASP A 367 1.89 18.64 19.49
C ASP A 367 2.85 17.77 20.32
N SER A 368 3.56 18.38 21.27
CA SER A 368 4.53 17.68 22.13
C SER A 368 3.85 16.63 23.00
N THR A 369 2.72 16.97 23.62
CA THR A 369 1.97 16.02 24.47
C THR A 369 1.37 14.88 23.66
N ALA A 370 0.81 15.16 22.47
CA ALA A 370 0.35 14.12 21.56
C ALA A 370 1.49 13.16 21.16
N PHE A 371 2.65 13.72 20.83
CA PHE A 371 3.85 12.96 20.49
C PHE A 371 4.32 12.07 21.64
N PHE A 372 4.60 12.65 22.81
CA PHE A 372 5.18 11.94 23.94
C PHE A 372 4.22 10.89 24.52
N GLU A 373 2.91 11.07 24.36
CA GLU A 373 1.94 10.06 24.73
C GLU A 373 1.90 8.86 23.78
N MET A 374 2.27 9.03 22.51
CA MET A 374 2.19 7.99 21.47
C MET A 374 3.53 7.29 21.22
N ILE A 375 4.66 7.99 21.27
CA ILE A 375 5.96 7.42 20.90
C ILE A 375 6.38 6.19 21.75
N PRO A 376 6.07 6.09 23.06
CA PRO A 376 6.39 4.88 23.82
C PRO A 376 5.58 3.65 23.37
N ASP A 377 4.36 3.86 22.85
CA ASP A 377 3.52 2.79 22.31
C ASP A 377 4.07 2.30 20.96
N LEU A 378 4.54 3.22 20.11
CA LEU A 378 5.22 2.89 18.85
C LEU A 378 6.54 2.14 19.10
N HIS A 379 7.32 2.57 20.09
CA HIS A 379 8.55 1.87 20.50
C HIS A 379 8.26 0.46 21.01
N PHE A 380 7.21 0.28 21.82
CA PHE A 380 6.77 -1.06 22.22
C PHE A 380 6.47 -1.93 20.99
N LEU A 381 5.73 -1.39 20.01
CA LEU A 381 5.31 -2.10 18.81
C LEU A 381 6.45 -2.37 17.82
N SER A 382 7.52 -1.56 17.82
CA SER A 382 8.71 -1.81 17.00
C SER A 382 9.61 -2.91 17.57
N SER A 383 9.40 -3.28 18.84
CA SER A 383 10.19 -4.30 19.52
C SER A 383 9.77 -5.74 19.21
N ASN A 384 10.53 -6.71 19.72
CA ASN A 384 10.17 -8.14 19.64
C ASN A 384 8.83 -8.49 20.32
N MET A 385 8.34 -7.66 21.26
CA MET A 385 7.01 -7.80 21.86
C MET A 385 5.91 -7.40 20.88
N GLY A 386 6.18 -6.39 20.05
CA GLY A 386 5.30 -5.89 19.00
C GLY A 386 5.07 -6.83 17.82
N ARG A 387 5.89 -7.88 17.65
CA ARG A 387 5.67 -8.94 16.64
C ARG A 387 4.28 -9.58 16.74
N GLY A 388 3.63 -9.49 17.90
CA GLY A 388 2.25 -9.91 18.07
C GLY A 388 1.28 -9.17 17.13
N ALA A 389 1.50 -7.89 16.85
CA ALA A 389 0.58 -7.06 16.06
C ALA A 389 0.34 -7.57 14.64
N LYS A 390 1.24 -8.40 14.09
CA LYS A 390 1.28 -8.95 12.72
C LYS A 390 1.33 -7.93 11.59
N ILE A 391 0.87 -6.70 11.81
CA ILE A 391 1.04 -5.58 10.89
C ILE A 391 2.32 -4.81 11.25
N GLU A 392 3.05 -4.40 10.22
CA GLU A 392 4.23 -3.54 10.31
C GLU A 392 3.96 -2.29 9.47
N ASP A 393 3.40 -1.26 10.12
CA ASP A 393 3.19 0.04 9.48
C ASP A 393 4.49 0.87 9.44
N GLU A 394 4.50 1.92 8.62
CA GLU A 394 5.72 2.69 8.39
C GLU A 394 6.21 3.46 9.62
N LEU A 395 5.32 3.86 10.54
CA LEU A 395 5.75 4.51 11.78
C LEU A 395 6.44 3.50 12.69
N ILE A 396 5.84 2.32 12.89
CA ILE A 396 6.45 1.23 13.68
C ILE A 396 7.82 0.86 13.09
N ARG A 397 7.89 0.71 11.76
CA ARG A 397 9.11 0.37 11.04
C ARG A 397 10.17 1.48 11.06
N GLY A 398 9.75 2.74 11.17
CA GLY A 398 10.64 3.90 11.26
C GLY A 398 11.21 4.12 12.65
N VAL A 399 10.39 3.90 13.69
CA VAL A 399 10.77 4.10 15.09
C VAL A 399 11.79 3.05 15.55
N GLY A 400 11.67 1.79 15.12
CA GLY A 400 12.58 0.72 15.54
C GLY A 400 14.06 1.05 15.35
N PRO A 401 14.53 1.30 14.10
CA PRO A 401 15.94 1.62 13.84
C PRO A 401 16.43 2.91 14.52
N LEU A 402 15.55 3.92 14.68
CA LEU A 402 15.90 5.17 15.35
C LEU A 402 16.27 4.96 16.82
N LEU A 403 15.72 3.92 17.45
CA LEU A 403 15.89 3.62 18.87
C LEU A 403 16.84 2.43 19.10
N ASP A 404 17.59 2.02 18.07
CA ASP A 404 18.60 0.98 18.18
C ASP A 404 19.90 1.56 18.77
N GLU A 405 20.54 0.84 19.70
CA GLU A 405 21.68 1.33 20.51
C GLU A 405 22.91 1.70 19.64
N ASP A 406 23.06 1.06 18.48
CA ASP A 406 24.17 1.26 17.54
C ASP A 406 23.87 2.36 16.48
N SER A 407 22.73 3.05 16.57
CA SER A 407 22.32 4.04 15.59
C SER A 407 22.95 5.42 15.85
N ASP A 408 24.12 5.67 15.25
CA ASP A 408 24.65 7.04 15.05
C ASP A 408 23.87 7.84 13.98
N ASP A 409 22.84 7.23 13.38
CA ASP A 409 22.09 7.83 12.29
C ASP A 409 21.21 9.01 12.80
N PRO A 410 21.28 10.18 12.13
CA PRO A 410 20.42 11.31 12.47
C PRO A 410 18.94 10.98 12.22
N VAL A 411 18.05 11.68 12.94
CA VAL A 411 16.59 11.54 12.78
C VAL A 411 16.19 11.65 11.31
N PRO A 412 15.53 10.64 10.72
CA PRO A 412 15.07 10.71 9.34
C PRO A 412 13.98 11.79 9.16
N LEU A 413 14.07 12.54 8.06
CA LEU A 413 13.14 13.65 7.81
C LEU A 413 11.72 13.14 7.50
N TRP A 414 11.61 12.03 6.76
CA TRP A 414 10.34 11.36 6.44
C TRP A 414 9.60 10.90 7.69
N LEU A 415 10.33 10.50 8.74
CA LEU A 415 9.74 10.08 10.01
C LEU A 415 9.20 11.28 10.79
N SER A 416 9.90 12.42 10.73
CA SER A 416 9.41 13.70 11.27
C SER A 416 8.12 14.14 10.57
N PHE A 417 8.07 14.02 9.24
CA PHE A 417 6.87 14.25 8.43
C PHE A 417 5.72 13.31 8.82
N ALA A 418 5.98 12.00 8.91
CA ALA A 418 4.96 11.00 9.22
C ALA A 418 4.37 11.20 10.63
N MET A 419 5.22 11.54 11.60
CA MET A 419 4.82 11.85 12.97
C MET A 419 3.95 13.10 13.04
N GLN A 420 4.36 14.19 12.38
CA GLN A 420 3.57 15.41 12.32
C GLN A 420 2.20 15.15 11.67
N THR A 421 2.18 14.41 10.55
CA THR A 421 0.94 14.03 9.87
C THR A 421 0.01 13.22 10.78
N THR A 422 0.56 12.30 11.58
CA THR A 422 -0.21 11.47 12.51
C THR A 422 -0.85 12.32 13.61
N ILE A 423 -0.11 13.27 14.16
CA ILE A 423 -0.62 14.22 15.17
C ILE A 423 -1.72 15.11 14.56
N GLU A 424 -1.55 15.59 13.33
CA GLU A 424 -2.56 16.38 12.62
C GLU A 424 -3.84 15.60 12.38
N VAL A 425 -3.73 14.32 12.01
CA VAL A 425 -4.89 13.42 11.87
C VAL A 425 -5.60 13.25 13.22
N LEU A 426 -4.86 13.02 14.31
CA LEU A 426 -5.43 12.93 15.66
C LEU A 426 -6.17 14.22 16.06
N GLN A 427 -5.50 15.36 15.95
CA GLN A 427 -6.06 16.67 16.32
C GLN A 427 -7.29 17.04 15.48
N ARG A 428 -7.36 16.58 14.22
CA ARG A 428 -8.53 16.81 13.36
C ARG A 428 -9.82 16.23 13.92
N PHE A 429 -9.74 15.06 14.54
CA PHE A 429 -10.93 14.42 15.12
C PHE A 429 -11.23 14.90 16.53
N GLY A 430 -10.25 15.45 17.26
CA GLY A 430 -10.43 16.02 18.59
C GLY A 430 -11.22 15.07 19.49
N PRO A 431 -12.40 15.46 20.02
CA PRO A 431 -13.23 14.59 20.87
C PRO A 431 -13.73 13.32 20.19
N ASN A 432 -13.70 13.26 18.85
CA ASN A 432 -14.12 12.11 18.06
C ASN A 432 -12.96 11.19 17.66
N CYS A 433 -11.75 11.35 18.22
CA CYS A 433 -10.59 10.54 17.83
C CYS A 433 -10.81 9.03 18.05
N GLY A 434 -11.65 8.65 19.03
CA GLY A 434 -12.05 7.28 19.31
C GLY A 434 -12.90 6.60 18.23
N ARG A 435 -13.46 7.35 17.27
CA ARG A 435 -14.34 6.80 16.21
C ARG A 435 -13.69 5.67 15.42
N GLY A 436 -12.38 5.78 15.14
CA GLY A 436 -11.66 4.75 14.39
C GLY A 436 -11.52 3.43 15.17
N PHE A 437 -11.31 3.54 16.48
CA PHE A 437 -11.23 2.37 17.37
C PHE A 437 -12.58 1.65 17.48
N ASP A 438 -13.69 2.39 17.57
CA ASP A 438 -15.03 1.79 17.59
C ASP A 438 -15.37 1.05 16.29
N GLN A 439 -15.00 1.60 15.14
CA GLN A 439 -15.15 0.91 13.85
C GLN A 439 -14.32 -0.37 13.79
N MET A 440 -13.08 -0.33 14.28
CA MET A 440 -12.20 -1.51 14.31
C MET A 440 -12.76 -2.62 15.19
N LYS A 441 -13.26 -2.29 16.40
CA LYS A 441 -13.96 -3.25 17.27
C LYS A 441 -15.17 -3.87 16.58
N GLN A 442 -16.00 -3.03 15.96
CA GLN A 442 -17.21 -3.49 15.28
C GLN A 442 -16.89 -4.45 14.11
N GLU A 443 -15.81 -4.18 13.37
CA GLU A 443 -15.32 -5.07 12.30
C GLU A 443 -14.85 -6.42 12.88
N SER A 444 -14.06 -6.38 13.96
CA SER A 444 -13.61 -7.58 14.68
C SER A 444 -14.79 -8.43 15.16
N PHE A 445 -15.79 -7.82 15.79
CA PHE A 445 -16.98 -8.53 16.29
C PHE A 445 -17.79 -9.19 15.17
N ARG A 446 -17.96 -8.53 14.02
CA ARG A 446 -18.62 -9.13 12.85
C ARG A 446 -17.89 -10.36 12.34
N MET A 447 -16.56 -10.28 12.21
CA MET A 447 -15.76 -11.42 11.75
C MET A 447 -15.77 -12.57 12.75
N LYS A 448 -15.69 -12.28 14.04
CA LYS A 448 -15.85 -13.30 15.10
C LYS A 448 -17.21 -13.99 15.03
N LYS A 449 -18.29 -13.22 14.87
CA LYS A 449 -19.64 -13.74 14.76
C LYS A 449 -19.79 -14.69 13.57
N ALA A 450 -19.19 -14.34 12.42
CA ALA A 450 -19.16 -15.21 11.24
C ALA A 450 -18.42 -16.55 11.48
N MET A 451 -17.53 -16.63 12.48
CA MET A 451 -16.73 -17.82 12.77
C MET A 451 -17.40 -18.83 13.73
N PHE A 452 -18.57 -18.52 14.30
CA PHE A 452 -19.32 -19.48 15.12
C PHE A 452 -19.84 -20.67 14.29
N ASP A 453 -20.29 -20.39 13.06
CA ASP A 453 -20.85 -21.40 12.16
C ASP A 453 -19.76 -22.25 11.47
N ILE A 454 -18.48 -22.05 11.84
CA ILE A 454 -17.33 -22.70 11.20
C ILE A 454 -16.69 -23.71 12.16
N PRO A 455 -16.43 -24.96 11.73
CA PRO A 455 -15.83 -25.97 12.58
C PRO A 455 -14.52 -25.51 13.22
N THR A 456 -14.31 -25.83 14.50
CA THR A 456 -13.07 -25.54 15.25
C THR A 456 -11.84 -26.25 14.70
N SER A 457 -12.02 -27.26 13.84
CA SER A 457 -10.95 -27.93 13.10
C SER A 457 -10.51 -27.19 11.83
N SER A 458 -11.20 -26.12 11.43
CA SER A 458 -10.91 -25.36 10.22
C SER A 458 -9.70 -24.45 10.40
N THR A 459 -8.66 -24.67 9.59
CA THR A 459 -7.47 -23.79 9.58
C THR A 459 -7.78 -22.38 9.07
N GLU A 460 -8.80 -22.23 8.24
CA GLU A 460 -9.25 -20.91 7.75
C GLU A 460 -9.95 -20.12 8.86
N ARG A 461 -10.68 -20.81 9.76
CA ARG A 461 -11.25 -20.19 10.97
C ARG A 461 -10.14 -19.64 11.86
N ASP A 462 -9.11 -20.43 12.13
CA ASP A 462 -8.01 -20.01 13.00
C ASP A 462 -7.26 -18.80 12.43
N LYS A 463 -7.07 -18.72 11.10
CA LYS A 463 -6.45 -17.56 10.45
C LYS A 463 -7.27 -16.28 10.68
N VAL A 464 -8.58 -16.33 10.46
CA VAL A 464 -9.49 -15.19 10.67
C VAL A 464 -9.50 -14.79 12.15
N LEU A 465 -9.66 -15.74 13.05
CA LEU A 465 -9.68 -15.45 14.50
C LEU A 465 -8.35 -14.91 15.00
N SER A 466 -7.21 -15.33 14.41
CA SER A 466 -5.89 -14.84 14.81
C SER A 466 -5.66 -13.36 14.51
N VAL A 467 -6.41 -12.77 13.58
CA VAL A 467 -6.35 -11.32 13.30
C VAL A 467 -7.48 -10.57 14.01
N ALA A 468 -8.67 -11.17 14.12
CA ALA A 468 -9.83 -10.53 14.73
C ALA A 468 -9.75 -10.45 16.27
N THR A 469 -9.11 -11.42 16.94
CA THR A 469 -9.03 -11.47 18.41
C THR A 469 -7.79 -10.77 19.00
N LYS A 470 -6.88 -10.31 18.12
CA LYS A 470 -5.53 -9.90 18.52
C LYS A 470 -5.53 -8.74 19.53
N TRP A 471 -6.47 -7.82 19.35
CA TRP A 471 -6.63 -6.60 20.14
C TRP A 471 -7.87 -6.67 21.05
N ASP A 472 -8.32 -7.88 21.43
CA ASP A 472 -9.42 -8.06 22.40
C ASP A 472 -9.06 -7.55 23.79
N LYS A 473 -7.77 -7.54 24.08
CA LYS A 473 -7.16 -6.93 25.26
C LYS A 473 -6.09 -5.99 24.77
N ASP A 474 -5.82 -4.93 25.52
CA ASP A 474 -4.70 -4.05 25.21
C ASP A 474 -3.38 -4.71 25.68
N PRO A 475 -2.51 -5.16 24.75
CA PRO A 475 -1.26 -5.81 25.10
C PRO A 475 -0.25 -4.83 25.71
N ILE A 476 -0.28 -3.56 25.29
CA ILE A 476 0.62 -2.51 25.76
C ILE A 476 0.27 -2.21 27.22
N TRP A 477 -1.03 -1.99 27.47
CA TRP A 477 -1.55 -1.78 28.82
C TRP A 477 -1.28 -2.98 29.72
N ALA A 478 -1.56 -4.20 29.28
CA ALA A 478 -1.35 -5.42 30.08
C ALA A 478 0.13 -5.64 30.41
N CYS A 479 1.03 -5.30 29.48
CA CYS A 479 2.47 -5.35 29.71
C CYS A 479 2.91 -4.33 30.77
N ARG A 480 2.51 -3.06 30.62
CA ARG A 480 2.79 -2.01 31.60
C ARG A 480 2.22 -2.34 32.98
N GLU A 481 0.99 -2.82 33.05
CA GLU A 481 0.34 -3.22 34.31
C GLU A 481 1.14 -4.31 35.01
N THR A 482 1.61 -5.30 34.25
CA THR A 482 2.46 -6.36 34.78
C THR A 482 3.75 -5.77 35.34
N MET A 483 4.42 -4.87 34.61
CA MET A 483 5.67 -4.26 35.09
C MET A 483 5.48 -3.34 36.30
N ILE A 484 4.40 -2.56 36.34
CA ILE A 484 4.04 -1.69 37.47
C ILE A 484 3.80 -2.53 38.73
N ARG A 485 2.99 -3.59 38.64
CA ARG A 485 2.74 -4.51 39.78
C ARG A 485 4.01 -5.18 40.29
N GLN A 486 5.00 -5.34 39.43
CA GLN A 486 6.29 -5.93 39.77
C GLN A 486 7.32 -4.89 40.25
N GLY A 487 6.96 -3.61 40.34
CA GLY A 487 7.85 -2.53 40.75
C GLY A 487 8.94 -2.18 39.73
N LEU A 488 8.81 -2.66 38.48
CA LEU A 488 9.79 -2.47 37.40
C LEU A 488 9.51 -1.21 36.56
N LEU A 489 8.30 -0.66 36.66
CA LEU A 489 7.91 0.57 35.96
C LEU A 489 7.19 1.50 36.96
N PRO A 490 7.63 2.75 37.12
CA PRO A 490 6.98 3.69 38.02
C PRO A 490 5.70 4.29 37.40
N GLY A 491 4.83 4.82 38.27
CA GLY A 491 3.66 5.60 37.87
C GLY A 491 2.38 4.80 37.67
N LYS A 492 1.34 5.48 37.21
CA LYS A 492 0.03 4.87 36.88
C LYS A 492 0.01 4.48 35.41
N ASN A 493 -0.59 3.34 35.13
CA ASN A 493 -0.83 2.91 33.76
C ASN A 493 -1.82 3.88 33.08
N PRO A 494 -1.60 4.28 31.82
CA PRO A 494 -2.59 5.07 31.09
C PRO A 494 -3.91 4.30 30.91
N PRO A 495 -5.00 4.96 30.46
CA PRO A 495 -6.24 4.27 30.11
C PRO A 495 -6.01 3.13 29.11
N GLU A 496 -6.78 2.06 29.25
CA GLU A 496 -6.73 0.93 28.33
C GLU A 496 -7.11 1.38 26.91
N PHE A 497 -6.46 0.80 25.90
CA PHE A 497 -6.62 1.09 24.48
C PHE A 497 -6.29 2.53 24.05
N LYS A 498 -5.55 3.30 24.87
CA LYS A 498 -5.16 4.69 24.55
C LYS A 498 -4.53 4.82 23.15
N PHE A 499 -3.61 3.91 22.81
CA PHE A 499 -2.93 3.92 21.50
C PHE A 499 -3.93 3.83 20.36
N LEU A 500 -4.83 2.85 20.37
CA LEU A 500 -5.83 2.67 19.32
C LEU A 500 -6.88 3.79 19.32
N HIS A 501 -7.30 4.26 20.50
CA HIS A 501 -8.24 5.37 20.65
C HIS A 501 -7.73 6.66 20.03
N ARG A 502 -6.41 6.88 20.04
CA ARG A 502 -5.76 8.09 19.50
C ARG A 502 -5.02 7.86 18.17
N ASN A 503 -5.11 6.66 17.59
CA ASN A 503 -4.44 6.32 16.34
C ASN A 503 -5.41 5.70 15.32
N PRO A 504 -6.25 6.53 14.66
CA PRO A 504 -7.18 6.05 13.64
C PRO A 504 -6.46 5.50 12.41
N ILE A 505 -5.24 5.97 12.10
CA ILE A 505 -4.42 5.42 11.00
C ILE A 505 -4.19 3.92 11.24
N HIS A 506 -3.63 3.57 12.40
CA HIS A 506 -3.37 2.18 12.77
C HIS A 506 -4.65 1.35 12.84
N CYS A 507 -5.75 1.90 13.37
CA CYS A 507 -7.05 1.21 13.37
C CYS A 507 -7.52 0.83 11.95
N GLY A 508 -7.39 1.73 10.98
CA GLY A 508 -7.75 1.42 9.58
C GLY A 508 -6.84 0.39 8.93
N LEU A 509 -5.55 0.36 9.27
CA LEU A 509 -4.63 -0.68 8.81
C LEU A 509 -5.01 -2.05 9.38
N LEU A 510 -5.44 -2.12 10.65
CA LEU A 510 -5.96 -3.34 11.26
C LEU A 510 -7.25 -3.81 10.58
N ILE A 511 -8.19 -2.90 10.27
CA ILE A 511 -9.41 -3.22 9.50
C ILE A 511 -9.04 -3.80 8.13
N HIS A 512 -8.09 -3.18 7.42
CA HIS A 512 -7.63 -3.67 6.12
C HIS A 512 -7.06 -5.10 6.22
N ASN A 513 -6.19 -5.34 7.20
CA ASN A 513 -5.61 -6.66 7.45
C ASN A 513 -6.68 -7.72 7.77
N MET A 514 -7.65 -7.35 8.61
CA MET A 514 -8.80 -8.20 8.96
C MET A 514 -9.62 -8.56 7.72
N ARG A 515 -10.05 -7.58 6.92
CA ARG A 515 -10.86 -7.79 5.70
C ARG A 515 -10.11 -8.63 4.67
N ALA A 516 -8.85 -8.31 4.42
CA ALA A 516 -8.05 -9.03 3.45
C ALA A 516 -7.80 -10.50 3.87
N THR A 517 -7.57 -10.75 5.17
CA THR A 517 -7.47 -12.11 5.73
C THR A 517 -8.80 -12.86 5.66
N PHE A 518 -9.91 -12.18 5.97
CA PHE A 518 -11.27 -12.72 5.88
C PHE A 518 -11.59 -13.18 4.46
N HIS A 519 -11.30 -12.34 3.47
CA HIS A 519 -11.47 -12.68 2.04
C HIS A 519 -10.60 -13.87 1.61
N LEU A 520 -9.29 -13.82 1.88
CA LEU A 520 -8.36 -14.88 1.50
C LEU A 520 -8.76 -16.24 2.08
N SER A 521 -9.19 -16.25 3.33
CA SER A 521 -9.60 -17.46 4.06
C SER A 521 -10.99 -17.93 3.62
N GLY A 522 -11.92 -16.99 3.42
CA GLY A 522 -13.29 -17.25 2.99
C GLY A 522 -13.38 -17.82 1.58
N VAL A 523 -12.64 -17.26 0.61
CA VAL A 523 -12.59 -17.81 -0.75
C VAL A 523 -12.04 -19.24 -0.75
N ARG A 524 -10.99 -19.52 0.04
CA ARG A 524 -10.42 -20.87 0.17
C ARG A 524 -11.40 -21.84 0.81
N TYR A 525 -12.10 -21.41 1.85
CA TYR A 525 -13.14 -22.18 2.52
C TYR A 525 -14.29 -22.51 1.56
N ALA A 526 -14.79 -21.51 0.83
CA ALA A 526 -15.90 -21.68 -0.09
C ALA A 526 -15.54 -22.51 -1.35
N ALA A 527 -14.26 -22.58 -1.73
CA ALA A 527 -13.78 -23.31 -2.91
C ALA A 527 -13.79 -24.83 -2.71
N VAL A 528 -13.68 -25.30 -1.46
CA VAL A 528 -13.57 -26.72 -1.11
C VAL A 528 -14.53 -26.99 0.02
N PRO A 529 -15.64 -27.73 -0.19
CA PRO A 529 -16.12 -28.42 -1.40
C PRO A 529 -16.89 -27.50 -2.36
N GLY A 530 -16.90 -27.78 -3.67
CA GLY A 530 -17.51 -26.94 -4.73
C GLY A 530 -19.05 -26.77 -4.69
N GLY A 531 -19.66 -26.85 -3.52
CA GLY A 531 -21.10 -26.69 -3.26
C GLY A 531 -21.61 -25.34 -3.73
N LEU A 532 -20.98 -24.23 -3.31
CA LEU A 532 -21.42 -22.89 -3.71
C LEU A 532 -21.43 -22.71 -5.24
N MET A 533 -20.45 -23.28 -5.94
CA MET A 533 -20.38 -23.24 -7.40
C MET A 533 -21.54 -23.98 -8.06
N CYS A 534 -21.84 -25.20 -7.65
CA CYS A 534 -22.93 -25.98 -8.24
C CYS A 534 -24.31 -25.42 -7.86
N THR A 535 -24.47 -24.88 -6.65
CA THR A 535 -25.68 -24.17 -6.24
C THR A 535 -25.94 -22.94 -7.10
N THR A 536 -24.89 -22.20 -7.49
CA THR A 536 -25.01 -21.08 -8.44
C THR A 536 -25.56 -21.55 -9.79
N GLN A 537 -25.07 -22.68 -10.31
CA GLN A 537 -25.57 -23.26 -11.56
C GLN A 537 -27.02 -23.74 -11.44
N LEU A 538 -27.39 -24.36 -10.30
CA LEU A 538 -28.78 -24.77 -10.03
C LEU A 538 -29.71 -23.56 -10.00
N TYR A 539 -29.37 -22.52 -9.24
CA TYR A 539 -30.16 -21.30 -9.15
C TYR A 539 -30.38 -20.67 -10.53
N HIS A 540 -29.32 -20.57 -11.36
CA HIS A 540 -29.42 -20.11 -12.74
C HIS A 540 -30.44 -20.94 -13.55
N ALA A 541 -30.33 -22.27 -13.51
CA ALA A 541 -31.25 -23.14 -14.24
C ALA A 541 -32.70 -22.93 -13.79
N LEU A 542 -32.95 -22.88 -12.49
CA LEU A 542 -34.31 -22.71 -11.95
C LEU A 542 -34.92 -21.35 -12.32
N ARG A 543 -34.11 -20.26 -12.31
CA ARG A 543 -34.55 -18.93 -12.75
C ARG A 543 -34.81 -18.88 -14.25
N HIS A 544 -33.90 -19.42 -15.07
CA HIS A 544 -34.03 -19.41 -16.53
C HIS A 544 -35.25 -20.20 -17.01
N GLU A 545 -35.54 -21.33 -16.37
CA GLU A 545 -36.72 -22.16 -16.68
C GLU A 545 -38.02 -21.62 -16.06
N LYS A 546 -37.98 -20.47 -15.37
CA LYS A 546 -39.13 -19.82 -14.72
C LYS A 546 -39.82 -20.72 -13.68
N LEU A 547 -39.04 -21.55 -13.00
CA LEU A 547 -39.53 -22.47 -11.97
C LEU A 547 -39.55 -21.84 -10.57
N LEU A 548 -38.86 -20.72 -10.37
CA LEU A 548 -38.92 -19.96 -9.13
C LEU A 548 -39.97 -18.85 -9.25
N PRO A 549 -40.85 -18.68 -8.24
CA PRO A 549 -41.78 -17.56 -8.22
C PRO A 549 -41.02 -16.24 -8.02
N GLU A 550 -41.61 -15.12 -8.49
CA GLU A 550 -41.02 -13.77 -8.37
C GLU A 550 -40.43 -13.42 -6.99
N PRO A 551 -41.10 -13.69 -5.84
CA PRO A 551 -40.53 -13.38 -4.52
C PRO A 551 -39.32 -14.25 -4.12
N ALA A 552 -39.05 -15.37 -4.80
CA ALA A 552 -37.93 -16.25 -4.50
C ALA A 552 -36.64 -15.77 -5.20
N VAL A 553 -36.12 -14.63 -4.70
CA VAL A 553 -34.83 -14.04 -5.13
C VAL A 553 -33.75 -14.37 -4.12
N TRP A 554 -32.55 -14.67 -4.60
CA TRP A 554 -31.38 -14.91 -3.75
C TRP A 554 -30.40 -13.76 -3.89
N ASP A 555 -30.71 -12.63 -3.25
CA ASP A 555 -29.97 -11.37 -3.35
C ASP A 555 -28.46 -11.56 -3.09
N ASP A 556 -28.09 -12.32 -2.04
CA ASP A 556 -26.68 -12.60 -1.70
C ASP A 556 -25.96 -13.37 -2.82
N LEU A 557 -26.63 -14.36 -3.42
CA LEU A 557 -26.06 -15.20 -4.48
C LEU A 557 -25.93 -14.41 -5.79
N GLU A 558 -26.88 -13.53 -6.10
CA GLU A 558 -26.80 -12.64 -7.25
C GLU A 558 -25.65 -11.63 -7.10
N ALA A 559 -25.48 -11.05 -5.91
CA ALA A 559 -24.34 -10.18 -5.61
C ALA A 559 -23.01 -10.95 -5.74
N PHE A 560 -22.91 -12.13 -5.14
CA PHE A 560 -21.76 -13.03 -5.26
C PHE A 560 -21.43 -13.37 -6.72
N TRP A 561 -22.44 -13.75 -7.50
CA TRP A 561 -22.27 -14.09 -8.91
C TRP A 561 -21.78 -12.87 -9.69
N LYS A 562 -22.37 -11.68 -9.48
CA LYS A 562 -21.90 -10.44 -10.11
C LYS A 562 -20.42 -10.16 -9.81
N MET A 563 -19.98 -10.36 -8.57
CA MET A 563 -18.58 -10.14 -8.16
C MET A 563 -17.59 -11.15 -8.77
N GLN A 564 -18.01 -12.39 -8.99
CA GLN A 564 -17.16 -13.47 -9.49
C GLN A 564 -17.15 -13.57 -11.03
N GLY A 565 -18.25 -13.15 -11.67
CA GLY A 565 -18.47 -13.23 -13.10
C GLY A 565 -18.74 -14.65 -13.62
N ASN A 566 -19.30 -14.75 -14.83
CA ASN A 566 -19.73 -16.02 -15.41
C ASN A 566 -18.62 -17.07 -15.53
N SER A 567 -17.37 -16.66 -15.79
CA SER A 567 -16.24 -17.59 -15.92
C SER A 567 -15.88 -18.34 -14.64
N ALA A 568 -16.31 -17.86 -13.48
CA ALA A 568 -16.10 -18.57 -12.22
C ALA A 568 -17.01 -19.80 -12.09
N PHE A 569 -18.16 -19.82 -12.77
CA PHE A 569 -19.17 -20.88 -12.63
C PHE A 569 -19.38 -21.68 -13.90
N PHE A 570 -19.31 -21.05 -15.08
CA PHE A 570 -19.71 -21.65 -16.34
C PHE A 570 -18.55 -21.86 -17.32
N VAL A 571 -18.66 -22.89 -18.15
CA VAL A 571 -17.82 -23.04 -19.33
C VAL A 571 -18.50 -22.40 -20.54
N GLY A 572 -18.03 -21.20 -20.92
CA GLY A 572 -18.66 -20.38 -21.95
C GLY A 572 -19.80 -19.54 -21.38
N ASN A 573 -20.79 -19.24 -22.22
CA ASN A 573 -21.99 -18.53 -21.78
C ASN A 573 -22.83 -19.40 -20.83
N PRO A 574 -23.64 -18.79 -19.93
CA PRO A 574 -24.58 -19.53 -19.11
C PRO A 574 -25.49 -20.41 -19.99
N PRO A 575 -25.63 -21.71 -19.67
CA PRO A 575 -26.46 -22.64 -20.42
C PRO A 575 -27.95 -22.25 -20.35
N THR A 576 -28.72 -22.61 -21.38
CA THR A 576 -30.16 -22.30 -21.48
C THR A 576 -31.01 -23.53 -21.81
N THR A 577 -30.40 -24.71 -21.82
CA THR A 577 -31.03 -25.99 -22.15
C THR A 577 -30.66 -27.05 -21.13
N ARG A 578 -31.47 -28.10 -21.04
CA ARG A 578 -31.37 -29.18 -20.05
C ARG A 578 -30.05 -29.95 -20.21
N GLU A 579 -29.77 -30.35 -21.44
CA GLU A 579 -28.48 -30.92 -21.84
C GLU A 579 -27.32 -29.93 -21.59
N GLY A 580 -27.54 -28.63 -21.82
CA GLY A 580 -26.57 -27.58 -21.53
C GLY A 580 -26.21 -27.48 -20.04
N TYR A 581 -27.19 -27.55 -19.13
CA TYR A 581 -26.97 -27.52 -17.68
C TYR A 581 -26.09 -28.69 -17.25
N PHE A 582 -26.42 -29.92 -17.69
CA PHE A 582 -25.66 -31.11 -17.35
C PHE A 582 -24.22 -31.06 -17.88
N ASN A 583 -24.05 -30.72 -19.16
CA ASN A 583 -22.73 -30.63 -19.78
C ASN A 583 -21.86 -29.56 -19.11
N ASN A 584 -22.42 -28.38 -18.81
CA ASN A 584 -21.69 -27.30 -18.16
C ASN A 584 -21.27 -27.69 -16.73
N TYR A 585 -22.14 -28.33 -15.96
CA TYR A 585 -21.84 -28.88 -14.65
C TYR A 585 -20.68 -29.88 -14.69
N CYS A 586 -20.73 -30.86 -15.60
CA CYS A 586 -19.66 -31.83 -15.75
C CYS A 586 -18.31 -31.16 -16.10
N LEU A 587 -18.33 -30.23 -17.07
CA LEU A 587 -17.12 -29.51 -17.47
C LEU A 587 -16.57 -28.64 -16.33
N SER A 588 -17.44 -28.01 -15.53
CA SER A 588 -17.02 -27.12 -14.43
C SER A 588 -16.32 -27.88 -13.30
N ILE A 589 -16.71 -29.13 -13.02
CA ILE A 589 -16.05 -30.02 -12.06
C ILE A 589 -14.83 -30.77 -12.65
N GLY A 590 -14.46 -30.47 -13.91
CA GLY A 590 -13.23 -30.93 -14.56
C GLY A 590 -13.38 -32.16 -15.45
N VAL A 591 -14.60 -32.62 -15.76
CA VAL A 591 -14.82 -33.67 -16.76
C VAL A 591 -14.36 -33.14 -18.12
N SER A 592 -13.57 -33.93 -18.85
CA SER A 592 -13.07 -33.53 -20.18
C SER A 592 -14.17 -33.52 -21.23
N ALA A 593 -14.18 -32.51 -22.10
CA ALA A 593 -15.06 -32.43 -23.29
C ALA A 593 -14.92 -33.67 -24.19
N SER A 594 -13.74 -34.31 -24.22
CA SER A 594 -13.53 -35.54 -24.99
C SER A 594 -14.33 -36.76 -24.51
N ASN A 595 -14.95 -36.70 -23.33
CA ASN A 595 -15.86 -37.75 -22.87
C ASN A 595 -17.22 -37.72 -23.60
N PHE A 596 -17.61 -36.57 -24.15
CA PHE A 596 -18.87 -36.34 -24.86
C PHE A 596 -18.77 -36.58 -26.38
N ALA A 597 -17.58 -36.88 -26.90
CA ALA A 597 -17.37 -37.08 -28.34
C ALA A 597 -17.91 -38.44 -28.83
N PRO A 598 -18.61 -38.50 -29.97
CA PRO A 598 -19.04 -39.75 -30.57
C PRO A 598 -17.83 -40.61 -30.97
N ALA A 599 -17.78 -41.85 -30.47
CA ALA A 599 -16.84 -42.91 -30.80
C ALA A 599 -15.34 -42.72 -30.44
N LYS A 600 -14.93 -43.25 -29.27
CA LYS A 600 -13.56 -43.77 -29.13
C LYS A 600 -13.43 -45.06 -29.96
N ARG A 601 -12.53 -45.08 -30.96
CA ARG A 601 -12.12 -46.31 -31.66
C ARG A 601 -11.74 -47.39 -30.63
N LYS A 602 -12.21 -48.62 -30.86
CA LYS A 602 -11.90 -49.82 -30.07
C LYS A 602 -10.38 -50.09 -30.07
N GLY A 603 -9.64 -49.42 -29.19
CA GLY A 603 -8.23 -49.73 -28.91
C GLY A 603 -8.11 -50.64 -27.69
N ASN A 604 -7.40 -51.75 -27.83
CA ASN A 604 -7.17 -52.79 -26.82
C ASN A 604 -6.23 -52.33 -25.67
N GLY A 605 -6.60 -51.30 -24.91
CA GLY A 605 -5.82 -50.78 -23.78
C GLY A 605 -6.54 -50.89 -22.43
N LYS A 606 -5.79 -51.18 -21.36
CA LYS A 606 -6.23 -51.21 -19.95
C LYS A 606 -6.70 -49.81 -19.48
N GLY A 607 -7.91 -49.40 -19.86
CA GLY A 607 -8.48 -48.10 -19.52
C GLY A 607 -9.93 -47.90 -20.00
N LYS A 608 -10.68 -49.00 -20.21
CA LYS A 608 -12.09 -48.94 -20.62
C LYS A 608 -12.95 -48.33 -19.50
N GLY A 609 -13.75 -47.32 -19.84
CA GLY A 609 -14.82 -46.79 -18.98
C GLY A 609 -14.45 -45.71 -17.97
N LYS A 610 -13.17 -45.36 -17.79
CA LYS A 610 -12.80 -44.26 -16.88
C LYS A 610 -13.11 -42.91 -17.51
N VAL A 611 -13.94 -42.12 -16.84
CA VAL A 611 -14.21 -40.71 -17.17
C VAL A 611 -12.87 -39.97 -17.13
N ASN A 612 -12.51 -39.32 -18.23
CA ASN A 612 -11.29 -38.51 -18.27
C ASN A 612 -11.54 -37.21 -17.51
N VAL A 613 -10.86 -37.01 -16.38
CA VAL A 613 -10.96 -35.80 -15.56
C VAL A 613 -9.65 -35.02 -15.68
N ASN A 614 -9.76 -33.76 -16.11
CA ASN A 614 -8.65 -32.82 -16.07
C ASN A 614 -8.91 -31.80 -14.96
N THR A 615 -8.25 -31.99 -13.82
CA THR A 615 -8.40 -31.08 -12.67
C THR A 615 -7.95 -29.66 -12.98
N ALA A 616 -7.02 -29.46 -13.92
CA ALA A 616 -6.62 -28.13 -14.39
C ALA A 616 -7.77 -27.38 -15.10
N ASN A 617 -8.79 -28.10 -15.59
CA ASN A 617 -9.95 -27.50 -16.25
C ASN A 617 -11.07 -27.12 -15.28
N ARG A 618 -11.01 -27.53 -14.00
CA ARG A 618 -12.00 -27.16 -12.98
C ARG A 618 -12.18 -25.65 -12.90
N ARG A 619 -13.41 -25.19 -12.82
CA ARG A 619 -13.68 -23.77 -12.53
C ARG A 619 -13.27 -23.46 -11.10
N ASN A 620 -12.85 -22.22 -10.86
CA ASN A 620 -12.40 -21.77 -9.56
C ASN A 620 -12.82 -20.32 -9.35
N MET A 621 -13.06 -19.96 -8.10
CA MET A 621 -13.38 -18.59 -7.72
C MET A 621 -12.16 -17.69 -7.85
N LYS A 622 -12.44 -16.41 -8.06
CA LYS A 622 -11.47 -15.34 -8.11
C LYS A 622 -11.21 -14.80 -6.70
N PHE A 623 -9.94 -14.57 -6.42
CA PHE A 623 -9.53 -13.69 -5.32
C PHE A 623 -9.68 -12.25 -5.80
N ASN A 624 -10.81 -11.63 -5.45
CA ASN A 624 -11.08 -10.22 -5.73
C ASN A 624 -10.23 -9.27 -4.85
N GLY A 625 -10.26 -7.97 -5.16
CA GLY A 625 -9.55 -6.96 -4.38
C GLY A 625 -8.03 -6.99 -4.57
N TRP A 626 -7.56 -7.04 -5.82
CA TRP A 626 -6.14 -7.29 -6.09
C TRP A 626 -5.22 -6.20 -5.53
N VAL A 627 -5.62 -4.93 -5.60
CA VAL A 627 -4.83 -3.81 -5.06
C VAL A 627 -4.76 -3.93 -3.54
N SER A 628 -5.90 -4.18 -2.89
CA SER A 628 -6.05 -4.40 -1.46
C SER A 628 -5.19 -5.57 -0.97
N LEU A 629 -5.23 -6.71 -1.68
CA LEU A 629 -4.43 -7.89 -1.36
C LEU A 629 -2.93 -7.65 -1.57
N THR A 630 -2.55 -6.85 -2.58
CA THR A 630 -1.16 -6.47 -2.82
C THR A 630 -0.63 -5.57 -1.71
N MET A 631 -1.40 -4.55 -1.30
CA MET A 631 -1.06 -3.68 -0.19
C MET A 631 -1.07 -4.41 1.16
N HIS A 632 -1.97 -5.37 1.35
CA HIS A 632 -1.97 -6.24 2.54
C HIS A 632 -0.63 -6.99 2.69
N ARG A 633 -0.08 -7.55 1.60
CA ARG A 633 1.21 -8.26 1.65
C ARG A 633 2.38 -7.35 2.03
N ARG A 634 2.27 -6.05 1.74
CA ARG A 634 3.26 -5.06 2.18
C ARG A 634 3.14 -4.77 3.67
N LEU A 635 1.92 -4.71 4.20
CA LEU A 635 1.62 -4.48 5.61
C LEU A 635 1.96 -5.67 6.51
N VAL A 636 1.88 -6.90 5.98
CA VAL A 636 2.25 -8.14 6.68
C VAL A 636 3.35 -8.84 5.88
N PRO A 637 4.59 -8.33 5.89
CA PRO A 637 5.65 -8.85 5.03
C PRO A 637 6.05 -10.26 5.47
N VAL A 638 6.01 -11.18 4.49
CA VAL A 638 6.51 -12.57 4.67
C VAL A 638 7.97 -12.69 4.22
N ASP A 639 8.39 -11.82 3.29
CA ASP A 639 9.71 -11.77 2.65
C ASP A 639 10.28 -10.35 2.66
N GLU A 640 11.48 -10.16 2.10
CA GLU A 640 12.10 -8.83 1.91
C GLU A 640 11.16 -7.90 1.13
N ARG A 641 10.76 -6.78 1.75
CA ARG A 641 9.88 -5.76 1.18
C ARG A 641 10.72 -4.74 0.39
N PRO A 642 10.65 -4.71 -0.96
CA PRO A 642 11.38 -3.72 -1.74
C PRO A 642 10.80 -2.32 -1.48
N PRO A 643 11.59 -1.23 -1.51
CA PRO A 643 11.09 0.14 -1.38
C PRO A 643 9.97 0.44 -2.39
N LEU A 644 8.99 1.25 -1.99
CA LEU A 644 7.88 1.64 -2.84
C LEU A 644 8.16 2.99 -3.51
N SER A 645 8.45 2.97 -4.81
CA SER A 645 8.50 4.18 -5.63
C SER A 645 7.13 4.52 -6.23
N ALA A 646 6.99 5.75 -6.74
CA ALA A 646 5.81 6.17 -7.50
C ALA A 646 5.56 5.25 -8.72
N GLU A 647 6.61 4.78 -9.40
CA GLU A 647 6.51 3.81 -10.50
C GLU A 647 5.90 2.48 -10.06
N LEU A 648 6.36 1.95 -8.93
CA LEU A 648 5.87 0.67 -8.44
C LEU A 648 4.41 0.79 -8.03
N LEU A 649 4.03 1.90 -7.39
CA LEU A 649 2.64 2.17 -7.04
C LEU A 649 1.76 2.34 -8.29
N GLU A 650 2.20 3.09 -9.29
CA GLU A 650 1.50 3.19 -10.58
C GLU A 650 1.33 1.81 -11.21
N GLY A 651 2.39 1.00 -11.24
CA GLY A 651 2.38 -0.36 -11.74
C GLY A 651 1.36 -1.24 -11.01
N ILE A 652 1.24 -1.13 -9.68
CA ILE A 652 0.21 -1.81 -8.89
C ILE A 652 -1.19 -1.36 -9.33
N LEU A 653 -1.43 -0.06 -9.51
CA LEU A 653 -2.76 0.45 -9.91
C LEU A 653 -3.15 0.06 -11.34
N VAL A 654 -2.18 0.01 -12.26
CA VAL A 654 -2.35 -0.47 -13.64
C VAL A 654 -2.66 -1.97 -13.64
N GLU A 655 -1.89 -2.74 -12.87
CA GLU A 655 -2.01 -4.17 -12.79
C GLU A 655 -3.30 -4.61 -12.09
N GLY A 656 -3.77 -3.85 -11.09
CA GLY A 656 -5.06 -4.04 -10.44
C GLY A 656 -6.22 -4.06 -11.44
N ARG A 657 -6.29 -3.06 -12.33
CA ARG A 657 -7.30 -2.99 -13.40
C ARG A 657 -7.24 -4.18 -14.36
N ARG A 658 -6.04 -4.64 -14.70
CA ARG A 658 -5.87 -5.85 -15.52
C ARG A 658 -6.44 -7.07 -14.80
N HIS A 659 -6.17 -7.20 -13.51
CA HIS A 659 -6.68 -8.29 -12.68
C HIS A 659 -8.20 -8.27 -12.51
N GLU A 660 -8.87 -7.12 -12.61
CA GLU A 660 -10.34 -7.05 -12.65
C GLU A 660 -10.93 -7.82 -13.84
N MET A 661 -10.26 -7.81 -14.99
CA MET A 661 -10.70 -8.48 -16.22
C MET A 661 -10.37 -9.98 -16.26
N MET A 662 -9.58 -10.48 -15.30
CA MET A 662 -9.17 -11.87 -15.22
C MET A 662 -10.18 -12.76 -14.50
N ASP A 663 -10.27 -14.01 -14.94
CA ASP A 663 -10.93 -15.08 -14.20
C ASP A 663 -10.06 -15.62 -13.04
N GLY A 664 -10.61 -16.55 -12.25
CA GLY A 664 -9.90 -17.18 -11.13
C GLY A 664 -8.64 -18.00 -11.50
N LYS A 665 -8.33 -18.14 -12.80
CA LYS A 665 -7.10 -18.76 -13.32
C LYS A 665 -6.12 -17.75 -13.90
N GLY A 666 -6.45 -16.46 -13.89
CA GLY A 666 -5.62 -15.42 -14.48
C GLY A 666 -5.77 -15.31 -16.00
N HIS A 667 -6.85 -15.84 -16.59
CA HIS A 667 -7.13 -15.69 -18.02
C HIS A 667 -8.13 -14.56 -18.26
N ILE A 668 -7.87 -13.77 -19.31
CA ILE A 668 -8.79 -12.74 -19.79
C ILE A 668 -9.70 -13.35 -20.85
N GLN A 669 -11.01 -13.21 -20.64
CA GLN A 669 -12.00 -13.79 -21.54
C GLN A 669 -11.93 -13.17 -22.94
N PRO A 670 -12.18 -13.94 -24.02
CA PRO A 670 -12.15 -13.43 -25.39
C PRO A 670 -12.99 -12.16 -25.61
N GLY A 671 -14.18 -12.07 -25.01
CA GLY A 671 -15.07 -10.90 -25.12
C GLY A 671 -14.57 -9.66 -24.36
N LEU A 672 -13.63 -9.82 -23.43
CA LEU A 672 -12.99 -8.72 -22.71
C LEU A 672 -11.63 -8.34 -23.30
N LYS A 673 -11.12 -9.06 -24.31
CA LYS A 673 -9.82 -8.74 -24.94
C LYS A 673 -9.84 -7.44 -25.71
N GLU A 674 -10.97 -7.07 -26.32
CA GLU A 674 -11.09 -5.75 -26.97
C GLU A 674 -11.14 -4.64 -25.92
N ARG A 675 -11.86 -4.85 -24.83
CA ARG A 675 -11.86 -3.93 -23.68
C ARG A 675 -10.46 -3.81 -23.07
N GLU A 676 -9.75 -4.91 -22.85
CA GLU A 676 -8.35 -4.89 -22.39
C GLU A 676 -7.43 -4.15 -23.36
N LYS A 677 -7.60 -4.31 -24.68
CA LYS A 677 -6.81 -3.60 -25.70
C LYS A 677 -7.14 -2.10 -25.76
N ASN A 678 -8.41 -1.72 -25.59
CA ASN A 678 -8.89 -0.34 -25.65
C ASN A 678 -8.64 0.41 -24.34
N GLU A 679 -8.78 -0.29 -23.21
CA GLU A 679 -8.47 0.19 -21.86
C GLU A 679 -7.02 -0.15 -21.45
N LYS A 680 -6.16 -0.54 -22.41
CA LYS A 680 -4.72 -0.73 -22.17
C LYS A 680 -4.26 0.51 -21.41
N PRO A 681 -3.89 0.38 -20.13
CA PRO A 681 -3.63 1.56 -19.35
C PRO A 681 -2.40 2.22 -19.95
N GLY A 682 -2.56 3.44 -20.46
CA GLY A 682 -1.45 4.38 -20.46
C GLY A 682 -0.94 4.53 -19.03
N ALA A 683 0.29 5.00 -18.86
CA ALA A 683 0.77 5.42 -17.55
C ALA A 683 -0.31 6.32 -16.92
N VAL A 684 -0.62 6.06 -15.64
CA VAL A 684 -1.62 6.80 -14.88
C VAL A 684 -1.21 8.27 -14.80
N ASN A 685 0.06 8.58 -15.03
CA ASN A 685 0.61 9.91 -15.25
C ASN A 685 0.21 10.90 -14.14
N LEU A 686 0.03 10.39 -12.92
CA LEU A 686 -0.29 11.18 -11.74
C LEU A 686 0.97 11.48 -10.95
N SER A 687 0.95 12.62 -10.24
CA SER A 687 1.93 12.92 -9.19
C SER A 687 1.88 11.90 -8.06
N PRO A 688 2.92 11.78 -7.21
CA PRO A 688 2.88 10.92 -6.03
C PRO A 688 1.64 11.14 -5.15
N ALA A 689 1.22 12.40 -4.95
CA ALA A 689 -0.03 12.72 -4.27
C ALA A 689 -1.27 12.20 -5.02
N GLY A 690 -1.34 12.43 -6.33
CA GLY A 690 -2.43 11.89 -7.16
C GLY A 690 -2.52 10.36 -7.12
N LEU A 691 -1.39 9.66 -7.06
CA LEU A 691 -1.36 8.20 -6.91
C LEU A 691 -1.93 7.74 -5.56
N ILE A 692 -1.70 8.48 -4.48
CA ILE A 692 -2.25 8.17 -3.15
C ILE A 692 -3.77 8.36 -3.14
N ASN A 693 -4.28 9.44 -3.75
CA ASN A 693 -5.73 9.63 -3.92
C ASN A 693 -6.37 8.50 -4.73
N LYS A 694 -5.72 8.12 -5.84
CA LYS A 694 -6.17 7.02 -6.68
C LYS A 694 -6.15 5.71 -5.92
N LEU A 695 -5.10 5.42 -5.15
CA LEU A 695 -5.01 4.25 -4.29
C LEU A 695 -6.15 4.19 -3.27
N ALA A 696 -6.43 5.29 -2.57
CA ALA A 696 -7.56 5.34 -1.63
C ALA A 696 -8.89 5.02 -2.33
N SER A 697 -9.09 5.55 -3.53
CA SER A 697 -10.30 5.32 -4.33
C SER A 697 -10.41 3.88 -4.83
N GLU A 698 -9.31 3.25 -5.24
CA GLU A 698 -9.28 1.83 -5.65
C GLU A 698 -9.56 0.91 -4.46
N ILE A 699 -8.92 1.14 -3.31
CA ILE A 699 -9.18 0.36 -2.10
C ILE A 699 -10.65 0.53 -1.69
N GLN A 700 -11.19 1.75 -1.71
CA GLN A 700 -12.60 2.01 -1.46
C GLN A 700 -13.53 1.19 -2.35
N ALA A 701 -13.23 1.08 -3.65
CA ALA A 701 -14.01 0.32 -4.60
C ALA A 701 -13.92 -1.20 -4.36
N GLU A 702 -12.80 -1.69 -3.84
CA GLU A 702 -12.57 -3.10 -3.55
C GLU A 702 -13.16 -3.57 -2.21
N ILE A 703 -13.51 -2.66 -1.28
CA ILE A 703 -14.04 -3.02 0.05
C ILE A 703 -15.22 -4.00 -0.01
N PRO A 704 -16.29 -3.78 -0.81
CA PRO A 704 -17.40 -4.72 -0.88
C PRO A 704 -16.97 -6.12 -1.34
N LEU A 705 -15.88 -6.22 -2.11
CA LEU A 705 -15.37 -7.48 -2.64
C LEU A 705 -14.59 -8.28 -1.58
N ILE A 706 -13.80 -7.59 -0.75
CA ILE A 706 -12.96 -8.21 0.29
C ILE A 706 -13.68 -8.36 1.64
N ALA A 707 -14.76 -7.60 1.86
CA ALA A 707 -15.58 -7.71 3.07
C ALA A 707 -16.72 -8.73 2.94
N PHE A 708 -16.96 -9.29 1.74
CA PHE A 708 -18.04 -10.25 1.51
C PHE A 708 -17.85 -11.52 2.33
N ASP A 709 -18.91 -11.99 3.00
CA ASP A 709 -18.88 -13.17 3.86
C ASP A 709 -19.04 -14.47 3.05
N TYR A 710 -17.94 -14.93 2.47
CA TYR A 710 -17.87 -16.21 1.78
C TYR A 710 -18.17 -17.41 2.69
N PHE A 711 -17.96 -17.30 4.00
CA PHE A 711 -18.20 -18.38 4.95
C PHE A 711 -19.71 -18.60 5.12
N THR A 712 -20.45 -17.54 5.45
CA THR A 712 -21.91 -17.58 5.55
C THR A 712 -22.53 -17.96 4.22
N MET A 713 -22.04 -17.43 3.10
CA MET A 713 -22.54 -17.77 1.76
C MET A 713 -22.36 -19.26 1.45
N HIS A 714 -21.18 -19.82 1.73
CA HIS A 714 -20.91 -21.24 1.55
C HIS A 714 -21.83 -22.11 2.43
N ASN A 715 -21.94 -21.81 3.72
CA ASN A 715 -22.77 -22.57 4.66
C ASN A 715 -24.26 -22.53 4.31
N THR A 716 -24.74 -21.38 3.81
CA THR A 716 -26.12 -21.23 3.34
C THR A 716 -26.38 -22.10 2.12
N ALA A 717 -25.46 -22.10 1.14
CA ALA A 717 -25.53 -22.98 -0.02
C ALA A 717 -25.45 -24.47 0.38
N TRP A 718 -24.62 -24.80 1.37
CA TRP A 718 -24.46 -26.16 1.88
C TRP A 718 -25.74 -26.67 2.56
N THR A 719 -26.42 -25.82 3.33
CA THR A 719 -27.72 -26.12 3.95
C THR A 719 -28.78 -26.45 2.90
N LEU A 720 -28.86 -25.68 1.80
CA LEU A 720 -29.78 -25.99 0.70
C LEU A 720 -29.48 -27.36 0.08
N LEU A 721 -28.20 -27.68 -0.16
CA LEU A 721 -27.82 -28.98 -0.73
C LEU A 721 -28.20 -30.15 0.19
N LYS A 722 -28.13 -29.98 1.52
CA LYS A 722 -28.60 -30.98 2.49
C LYS A 722 -30.10 -31.22 2.37
N GLN A 723 -30.90 -30.14 2.33
CA GLN A 723 -32.35 -30.23 2.16
C GLN A 723 -32.74 -30.91 0.84
N LEU A 724 -32.03 -30.59 -0.25
CA LEU A 724 -32.24 -31.25 -1.54
C LEU A 724 -31.90 -32.74 -1.47
N LYS A 725 -30.81 -33.13 -0.80
CA LYS A 725 -30.47 -34.55 -0.61
C LYS A 725 -31.57 -35.29 0.17
N GLU A 726 -32.09 -34.71 1.24
CA GLU A 726 -33.17 -35.28 2.04
C GLU A 726 -34.44 -35.47 1.20
N GLU A 727 -34.83 -34.44 0.46
CA GLU A 727 -36.01 -34.49 -0.40
C GLU A 727 -35.87 -35.52 -1.53
N PHE A 728 -34.71 -35.60 -2.17
CA PHE A 728 -34.47 -36.59 -3.23
C PHE A 728 -34.46 -38.01 -2.69
N THR A 729 -33.99 -38.20 -1.45
CA THR A 729 -34.08 -39.50 -0.75
C THR A 729 -35.54 -39.86 -0.45
N ARG A 730 -36.39 -38.88 -0.16
CA ARG A 730 -37.85 -39.09 0.01
C ARG A 730 -38.52 -39.52 -1.30
N ILE A 731 -38.12 -38.94 -2.42
CA ILE A 731 -38.68 -39.22 -3.76
C ILE A 731 -38.21 -40.58 -4.31
N HIS A 732 -36.91 -40.87 -4.24
CA HIS A 732 -36.31 -42.06 -4.87
C HIS A 732 -36.00 -43.21 -3.89
N GLY A 733 -36.24 -43.02 -2.59
CA GLY A 733 -35.93 -44.00 -1.56
C GLY A 733 -34.43 -44.06 -1.22
N ALA A 734 -34.07 -45.00 -0.33
CA ALA A 734 -32.74 -45.09 0.25
C ALA A 734 -31.63 -45.40 -0.79
N GLU A 735 -31.99 -45.94 -1.95
CA GLU A 735 -31.06 -46.23 -3.05
C GLU A 735 -30.37 -44.96 -3.57
N PHE A 736 -31.01 -43.79 -3.47
CA PHE A 736 -30.38 -42.52 -3.85
C PHE A 736 -29.10 -42.23 -3.04
N LEU A 737 -29.02 -42.71 -1.80
CA LEU A 737 -27.85 -42.51 -0.94
C LEU A 737 -26.59 -43.23 -1.44
N GLN A 738 -26.71 -44.22 -2.33
CA GLN A 738 -25.54 -44.85 -2.95
C GLN A 738 -24.73 -43.84 -3.79
N TYR A 739 -25.40 -42.81 -4.30
CA TYR A 739 -24.81 -41.78 -5.13
C TYR A 739 -24.21 -40.63 -4.32
N ILE A 740 -24.75 -40.41 -3.11
CA ILE A 740 -24.35 -39.33 -2.19
C ILE A 740 -24.21 -39.90 -0.77
N PRO A 741 -23.23 -40.80 -0.56
CA PRO A 741 -23.12 -41.57 0.68
C PRO A 741 -22.68 -40.72 1.87
N GLN A 742 -22.00 -39.61 1.62
CA GLN A 742 -21.41 -38.73 2.63
C GLN A 742 -21.65 -37.26 2.26
N GLU A 743 -21.54 -36.36 3.23
CA GLU A 743 -21.81 -34.93 3.01
C GLU A 743 -20.81 -34.26 2.06
N ASP A 744 -19.56 -34.73 2.00
CA ASP A 744 -18.56 -34.20 1.07
C ASP A 744 -18.96 -34.38 -0.41
N LYS A 745 -19.94 -35.24 -0.70
CA LYS A 745 -20.52 -35.48 -2.03
C LYS A 745 -21.78 -34.68 -2.32
N LEU A 746 -22.24 -33.80 -1.41
CA LEU A 746 -23.42 -32.96 -1.63
C LEU A 746 -23.42 -32.17 -2.95
N PRO A 747 -22.28 -31.69 -3.49
CA PRO A 747 -22.30 -31.03 -4.80
C PRO A 747 -22.87 -31.89 -5.94
N TYR A 748 -22.82 -33.22 -5.80
CA TYR A 748 -23.34 -34.15 -6.80
C TYR A 748 -24.86 -34.17 -6.87
N VAL A 749 -25.58 -33.71 -5.84
CA VAL A 749 -27.05 -33.55 -5.88
C VAL A 749 -27.46 -32.79 -7.15
N VAL A 750 -26.81 -31.66 -7.42
CA VAL A 750 -27.07 -30.82 -8.59
C VAL A 750 -26.79 -31.56 -9.90
N GLY A 751 -25.69 -32.32 -9.93
CA GLY A 751 -25.34 -33.15 -11.08
C GLY A 751 -26.41 -34.18 -11.43
N TYR A 752 -27.01 -34.82 -10.42
CA TYR A 752 -28.13 -35.77 -10.61
C TYR A 752 -29.40 -35.07 -11.07
N THR A 753 -29.72 -33.90 -10.52
CA THR A 753 -30.84 -33.07 -10.99
C THR A 753 -30.72 -32.78 -12.48
N PHE A 754 -29.53 -32.34 -12.93
CA PHE A 754 -29.32 -32.01 -14.33
C PHE A 754 -29.26 -33.24 -15.23
N SER A 755 -28.65 -34.34 -14.79
CA SER A 755 -28.56 -35.55 -15.62
C SER A 755 -29.94 -36.16 -15.88
N THR A 756 -30.81 -36.20 -14.86
CA THR A 756 -32.18 -36.74 -14.99
C THR A 756 -33.05 -35.85 -15.88
N ALA A 757 -33.02 -34.54 -15.68
CA ALA A 757 -33.72 -33.57 -16.54
C ALA A 757 -33.22 -33.58 -18.00
N ALA A 758 -31.95 -33.95 -18.23
CA ALA A 758 -31.40 -34.11 -19.57
C ALA A 758 -31.65 -35.49 -20.19
N GLY A 759 -32.22 -36.46 -19.46
CA GLY A 759 -32.37 -37.84 -19.94
C GLY A 759 -31.02 -38.57 -20.09
N ARG A 760 -30.09 -38.36 -19.15
CA ARG A 760 -28.73 -38.94 -19.18
C ARG A 760 -28.51 -39.90 -18.00
N LYS A 761 -28.13 -41.14 -18.30
CA LYS A 761 -27.61 -42.15 -17.34
C LYS A 761 -26.08 -42.16 -17.27
N GLY A 762 -25.42 -41.45 -18.17
CA GLY A 762 -23.96 -41.39 -18.32
C GLY A 762 -23.53 -40.30 -19.29
N LEU A 763 -22.23 -40.24 -19.60
CA LEU A 763 -21.63 -39.16 -20.42
C LEU A 763 -21.64 -39.44 -21.94
N GLN A 764 -22.01 -40.65 -22.37
CA GLN A 764 -21.99 -41.05 -23.78
C GLN A 764 -23.40 -41.15 -24.36
N ASP A 765 -23.54 -41.07 -25.68
CA ASP A 765 -24.85 -41.15 -26.36
C ASP A 765 -25.56 -42.50 -26.20
N LYS A 766 -24.82 -43.55 -25.89
CA LYS A 766 -25.38 -44.86 -25.56
C LYS A 766 -26.07 -44.89 -24.17
N ASP A 767 -25.85 -43.87 -23.36
CA ASP A 767 -26.37 -43.74 -21.99
C ASP A 767 -27.59 -42.80 -21.92
N LEU A 768 -28.31 -42.63 -23.04
CA LEU A 768 -29.56 -41.87 -23.11
C LEU A 768 -30.71 -42.59 -22.41
N ALA A 769 -31.60 -41.82 -21.80
CA ALA A 769 -32.84 -42.24 -21.15
C ALA A 769 -33.93 -41.19 -21.42
N GLU A 770 -35.16 -41.47 -21.00
CA GLU A 770 -36.22 -40.46 -21.06
C GLU A 770 -35.91 -39.31 -20.08
N PRO A 771 -36.01 -38.04 -20.52
CA PRO A 771 -35.91 -36.89 -19.65
C PRO A 771 -36.98 -36.91 -18.56
N ILE A 772 -36.57 -36.71 -17.30
CA ILE A 772 -37.47 -36.72 -16.15
C ILE A 772 -37.19 -35.47 -15.30
N ASP A 773 -38.17 -34.56 -15.23
CA ASP A 773 -38.06 -33.29 -14.51
C ASP A 773 -38.42 -33.39 -13.01
N THR A 774 -38.77 -34.57 -12.49
CA THR A 774 -39.21 -34.76 -11.09
C THR A 774 -38.24 -34.13 -10.08
N LEU A 775 -36.94 -34.38 -10.22
CA LEU A 775 -35.92 -33.82 -9.33
C LEU A 775 -35.70 -32.32 -9.53
N LEU A 776 -35.90 -31.82 -10.75
CA LEU A 776 -35.76 -30.39 -11.03
C LEU A 776 -36.93 -29.60 -10.43
N ASN A 777 -38.15 -30.11 -10.55
CA ASN A 777 -39.33 -29.51 -9.94
C ASN A 777 -39.25 -29.55 -8.41
N ALA A 778 -38.83 -30.68 -7.83
CA ALA A 778 -38.57 -30.77 -6.40
C ALA A 778 -37.48 -29.78 -5.95
N ALA A 779 -36.41 -29.61 -6.74
CA ALA A 779 -35.39 -28.62 -6.44
C ALA A 779 -35.92 -27.18 -6.50
N ALA A 780 -36.85 -26.88 -7.41
CA ALA A 780 -37.51 -25.58 -7.49
C ALA A 780 -38.34 -25.29 -6.24
N GLU A 781 -39.15 -26.26 -5.79
CA GLU A 781 -39.99 -26.13 -4.59
C GLU A 781 -39.14 -25.91 -3.34
N VAL A 782 -38.13 -26.76 -3.11
CA VAL A 782 -37.22 -26.64 -1.95
C VAL A 782 -36.48 -25.31 -1.97
N THR A 783 -35.93 -24.92 -3.13
CA THR A 783 -35.20 -23.64 -3.25
C THR A 783 -36.14 -22.46 -3.03
N SER A 784 -37.36 -22.51 -3.56
CA SER A 784 -38.36 -21.45 -3.37
C SER A 784 -38.72 -21.29 -1.89
N GLU A 785 -39.03 -22.39 -1.20
CA GLU A 785 -39.35 -22.37 0.23
C GLU A 785 -38.17 -21.85 1.06
N PHE A 786 -36.95 -22.30 0.73
CA PHE A 786 -35.71 -21.86 1.37
C PHE A 786 -35.52 -20.34 1.26
N LEU A 787 -35.74 -19.76 0.07
CA LEU A 787 -35.60 -18.32 -0.14
C LEU A 787 -36.71 -17.51 0.54
N ILE A 788 -37.96 -17.98 0.49
CA ILE A 788 -39.10 -17.34 1.16
C ILE A 788 -38.92 -17.30 2.68
N LYS A 789 -38.24 -18.30 3.26
CA LYS A 789 -37.86 -18.32 4.69
C LYS A 789 -36.76 -17.31 5.07
N GLY A 790 -36.25 -16.53 4.12
CA GLY A 790 -35.30 -15.45 4.38
C GLY A 790 -33.82 -15.84 4.20
N HIS A 791 -33.52 -17.04 3.72
CA HIS A 791 -32.13 -17.47 3.50
C HIS A 791 -31.44 -16.78 2.30
N GLY A 792 -32.15 -15.93 1.56
CA GLY A 792 -31.62 -15.20 0.40
C GLY A 792 -30.79 -13.94 0.70
N ARG A 793 -30.84 -13.43 1.95
CA ARG A 793 -30.25 -12.14 2.38
C ARG A 793 -29.39 -12.20 3.64
N VAL A 794 -28.98 -13.39 4.07
CA VAL A 794 -28.26 -13.60 5.33
C VAL A 794 -26.93 -12.82 5.38
N VAL A 795 -26.19 -12.77 4.27
CA VAL A 795 -24.90 -12.05 4.19
C VAL A 795 -25.12 -10.54 4.27
N ASP A 796 -26.05 -10.02 3.47
CA ASP A 796 -26.40 -8.59 3.49
C ASP A 796 -26.89 -8.14 4.87
N ASP A 797 -27.83 -8.88 5.47
CA ASP A 797 -28.38 -8.59 6.79
C ASP A 797 -27.30 -8.62 7.89
N ARG A 798 -26.41 -9.64 7.88
CA ARG A 798 -25.30 -9.74 8.83
C ARG A 798 -24.29 -8.60 8.67
N SER A 799 -24.02 -8.15 7.44
CA SER A 799 -23.06 -7.07 7.18
C SER A 799 -23.49 -5.71 7.77
N LYS A 800 -24.81 -5.48 7.84
CA LYS A 800 -25.43 -4.25 8.36
C LYS A 800 -25.65 -4.29 9.87
N ALA A 801 -25.75 -5.48 10.45
CA ALA A 801 -25.97 -5.64 11.88
C ALA A 801 -24.81 -5.06 12.70
N LYS A 802 -25.18 -4.42 13.82
CA LYS A 802 -24.25 -4.20 14.93
C LYS A 802 -24.12 -5.51 15.70
N VAL A 803 -22.95 -5.73 16.29
CA VAL A 803 -22.65 -6.94 17.05
C VAL A 803 -22.16 -6.46 18.40
N GLU A 804 -22.86 -6.83 19.45
CA GLU A 804 -22.49 -6.47 20.81
C GLU A 804 -21.38 -7.40 21.33
N PRO A 805 -20.49 -6.92 22.22
CA PRO A 805 -19.36 -7.72 22.72
C PRO A 805 -19.78 -9.05 23.34
N GLU A 806 -20.93 -9.11 24.00
CA GLU A 806 -21.46 -10.30 24.66
C GLU A 806 -21.79 -11.42 23.66
N GLU A 807 -22.16 -11.07 22.43
CA GLU A 807 -22.50 -12.04 21.38
C GLU A 807 -21.29 -12.86 20.91
N VAL A 808 -20.07 -12.39 21.18
CA VAL A 808 -18.82 -13.03 20.76
C VAL A 808 -17.92 -13.43 21.93
N ALA A 809 -18.41 -13.30 23.17
CA ALA A 809 -17.64 -13.56 24.38
C ALA A 809 -17.23 -15.03 24.54
N ASP A 810 -18.10 -15.96 24.14
CA ASP A 810 -17.90 -17.41 24.28
C ASP A 810 -17.14 -18.05 23.10
N LEU A 811 -16.51 -17.23 22.26
CA LEU A 811 -15.84 -17.73 21.06
C LEU A 811 -14.54 -18.46 21.42
N GLU A 812 -14.51 -19.77 21.17
CA GLU A 812 -13.31 -20.58 21.39
C GLU A 812 -12.22 -20.30 20.33
N PHE A 813 -11.04 -19.86 20.79
CA PHE A 813 -9.86 -19.66 19.94
C PHE A 813 -8.58 -20.08 20.67
N ARG A 814 -7.71 -20.85 19.99
CA ARG A 814 -6.43 -21.30 20.53
C ARG A 814 -5.30 -20.40 20.02
N ASP A 815 -4.98 -19.35 20.77
CA ASP A 815 -3.70 -18.64 20.62
C ASP A 815 -3.01 -18.60 21.98
N PHE A 816 -1.98 -19.42 22.13
CA PHE A 816 -1.40 -19.76 23.43
C PHE A 816 -0.68 -18.57 24.08
N ASP A 817 -0.16 -17.62 23.30
CA ASP A 817 0.46 -16.39 23.81
C ASP A 817 0.73 -15.38 22.67
N PRO A 818 -0.30 -14.71 22.12
CA PRO A 818 -0.18 -13.87 20.94
C PRO A 818 0.87 -12.76 21.05
N TRP A 819 1.13 -12.28 22.27
CA TRP A 819 1.94 -11.11 22.58
C TRP A 819 3.14 -11.45 23.47
N ARG A 820 3.47 -12.74 23.63
CA ARG A 820 4.60 -13.23 24.46
C ARG A 820 4.52 -12.80 25.93
N MET A 821 3.30 -12.59 26.43
CA MET A 821 3.03 -12.15 27.79
C MET A 821 3.34 -13.21 28.84
N GLU A 822 3.06 -14.49 28.56
CA GLU A 822 3.43 -15.58 29.46
C GLU A 822 4.94 -15.81 29.45
N LYS A 823 5.57 -15.68 28.28
CA LYS A 823 7.04 -15.67 28.19
C LYS A 823 7.64 -14.55 29.04
N LEU A 824 7.15 -13.31 28.90
CA LEU A 824 7.61 -12.16 29.69
C LEU A 824 7.45 -12.41 31.19
N LYS A 825 6.26 -12.87 31.64
CA LYS A 825 6.03 -13.22 33.05
C LYS A 825 7.02 -14.28 33.54
N SER A 826 7.33 -15.28 32.71
CA SER A 826 8.31 -16.32 33.06
C SER A 826 9.73 -15.77 33.19
N GLU A 827 10.12 -14.83 32.32
CA GLU A 827 11.44 -14.19 32.36
C GLU A 827 11.59 -13.27 33.57
N ILE A 828 10.56 -12.49 33.89
CA ILE A 828 10.52 -11.65 35.11
C ILE A 828 10.66 -12.51 36.37
N ARG A 829 9.97 -13.65 36.46
CA ARG A 829 10.11 -14.58 37.59
C ARG A 829 11.53 -15.13 37.72
N LYS A 830 12.16 -15.49 36.60
CA LYS A 830 13.55 -15.98 36.59
C LYS A 830 14.52 -14.91 37.09
N MET A 831 14.40 -13.67 36.60
CA MET A 831 15.25 -12.56 37.05
C MET A 831 15.14 -12.30 38.56
N ARG A 832 13.93 -12.45 39.13
CA ARG A 832 13.74 -12.33 40.59
C ARG A 832 14.40 -13.46 41.37
N SER A 833 14.20 -14.72 40.94
CA SER A 833 14.87 -15.87 41.56
C SER A 833 16.39 -15.67 41.57
N THR A 834 16.99 -15.25 40.45
CA THR A 834 18.43 -15.01 40.38
C THR A 834 18.90 -13.85 41.27
N ARG A 835 18.06 -12.83 41.48
CA ARG A 835 18.37 -11.70 42.37
C ARG A 835 18.23 -12.07 43.85
N GLU A 836 17.21 -12.84 44.20
CA GLU A 836 17.01 -13.40 45.54
C GLU A 836 18.17 -14.37 45.89
N ASP A 837 18.58 -15.24 44.97
CA ASP A 837 19.73 -16.14 45.14
C ASP A 837 21.05 -15.35 45.34
N MET A 838 21.23 -14.24 44.62
CA MET A 838 22.40 -13.36 44.78
C MET A 838 22.39 -12.58 46.10
N ASP A 839 21.22 -12.08 46.52
CA ASP A 839 21.08 -11.36 47.79
C ASP A 839 21.27 -12.32 48.97
N GLU A 840 20.77 -13.56 48.90
CA GLU A 840 21.04 -14.63 49.89
C GLU A 840 22.52 -15.03 49.93
N GLU A 841 23.20 -15.16 48.77
CA GLU A 841 24.64 -15.45 48.72
C GLU A 841 25.47 -14.28 49.28
N LEU A 842 25.05 -13.04 49.06
CA LEU A 842 25.68 -11.85 49.63
C LEU A 842 25.48 -11.78 51.15
N GLU A 843 24.27 -12.06 51.64
CA GLU A 843 23.95 -12.13 53.07
C GLU A 843 24.73 -13.26 53.75
N ALA A 844 24.84 -14.44 53.13
CA ALA A 844 25.64 -15.55 53.63
C ALA A 844 27.14 -15.19 53.70
N ARG A 845 27.68 -14.52 52.68
CA ARG A 845 29.08 -14.06 52.67
C ARG A 845 29.35 -12.95 53.69
N VAL A 846 28.38 -12.06 53.92
CA VAL A 846 28.47 -11.03 54.96
C VAL A 846 28.40 -11.67 56.35
N HIS A 847 27.54 -12.68 56.55
CA HIS A 847 27.46 -13.43 57.80
C HIS A 847 28.78 -14.17 58.10
N ASP A 848 29.32 -14.92 57.14
CA ASP A 848 30.60 -15.63 57.28
C ASP A 848 31.75 -14.68 57.60
N CYS A 849 31.77 -13.50 56.99
CA CYS A 849 32.78 -12.46 57.21
C CYS A 849 32.65 -11.75 58.57
N LEU A 850 31.47 -11.81 59.21
CA LEU A 850 31.23 -11.28 60.56
C LEU A 850 31.44 -12.33 61.67
N THR A 851 31.46 -13.62 61.31
CA THR A 851 31.72 -14.74 62.23
C THR A 851 33.18 -15.23 62.25
N GLN A 852 34.04 -14.71 61.36
CA GLN A 852 35.51 -14.81 61.46
C GLN A 852 36.09 -13.59 62.18
#